data_AF-A0AAD8AXV4-F1
#
_entry.id   AF-A0AAD8AXV4-F1
#
_cell.length_a   1.000
_cell.length_b   1.000
_cell.length_c   1.000
_cell.angle_alpha   90.00
_cell.angle_beta   90.00
_cell.angle_gamma   90.00
#
_symmetry.space_group_name_H-M   'P 1'
#
loop_
_entity.id
_entity.type
_entity.pdbx_description
1 polymer ?
#
loop_
_entity_poly.entity_id
_entity_poly.type
_entity_poly.pdbx_seq_one_letter_code
_entity_poly.pdbx_strand_id
1 'polypeptide(L)'
;IAFDVKANGDIYVKSTLNKNLAQNIQFTLYCRDLYTQKGIGTGNTQIALSITGRAENGIFCDPVNQIFINEDANINNSPITVTVRDPNNIPVNNYTKLSGSDYFFVEKLTGRIVLQKKLDYENDAMADHLHRIVVGAYLGNNSATCSVTISIVDINDNAPVFQNHNYEAFVSESSLYPTDIISIYATDADSKSYGPLRFTISGGVDSDYFSLFHEPVPSGALTNRRAHVIVAEGKRLDYNQRSQYDLTLLVGDNDDLLYSSVRLYDTATLKITVIDENNNSPTFKENSRSISVPETAELGLSIATIVATDEDRGRNGEITYEFVASGSVDSLTGMQLFSLLPNTGTINVMRSLLGLGGKKYSMYVRACDGGDVPNCSQIPVDIYVLSTENDDGNPKWIYPSVGFVLYAPEETPNYVLNVNGNTKIFEVMPRRGNVTTYELSPLGPDAKSFKVNSTTGEITVVDRLDREKQETYNLLINAVDMFNGIAYKTGRQFYVTLTDIDDNEATFTNPKNYEGCLRIDRPLVISVRENTPANVSVYTLKACDPDGPGNNGILYRLYNGSSDYCYQQNNISDITVDSNGVLITRRIIDYEHNKEYNLCVEAVSAKPIQGRKKRSFDMSKVNSSLDNVAYLNIQIIDLNDNGPSFPKPNAFGAVETDPKAGPVLLLDAVDLDGPGNNEILYRIENSIFYPVDGSPKPVTGAFILRGDKKAIYPAYSNYGDYIGGHFEITVVASDTTNTSISSKQTVNIFIYDSKQALKLILNLPPADGFTKSHALVRQLAEVSSSYYFSYIQSSGDSSSSDMTNVCFLVVKVDSEPKAILSLRDVEDLLDQNKFTDVWRLPVYKAVDRGQCFPSESSEKNVKWRDLWWVLVALAIFIFVCCVILIILVAILYDRYKSYMTTRKT
;
A
#
# COMPACT_ATOMS: atom_id res chain seq x y z
N ILE A 1 38.21 -27.73 41.98
CA ILE A 1 39.26 -27.82 43.02
C ILE A 1 39.19 -29.24 43.59
N ALA A 2 40.24 -30.06 43.40
CA ALA A 2 40.18 -31.51 43.64
C ALA A 2 40.52 -31.94 45.09
N PHE A 3 40.88 -30.99 45.96
CA PHE A 3 41.27 -31.22 47.36
C PHE A 3 40.40 -30.39 48.30
N ASP A 4 40.23 -30.87 49.53
CA ASP A 4 39.46 -30.21 50.59
C ASP A 4 40.15 -30.42 51.96
N VAL A 5 39.84 -29.59 52.96
CA VAL A 5 40.56 -29.56 54.24
C VAL A 5 39.61 -29.64 55.41
N LYS A 6 39.87 -30.58 56.33
CA LYS A 6 39.07 -30.77 57.53
C LYS A 6 39.47 -29.78 58.62
N ALA A 7 38.55 -29.54 59.57
CA ALA A 7 38.75 -28.59 60.66
C ALA A 7 39.94 -28.93 61.60
N ASN A 8 40.39 -30.17 61.62
CA ASN A 8 41.59 -30.61 62.36
C ASN A 8 42.91 -30.38 61.58
N GLY A 9 42.86 -29.85 60.35
CA GLY A 9 44.01 -29.54 59.52
C GLY A 9 44.38 -30.59 58.46
N ASP A 10 43.69 -31.74 58.42
CA ASP A 10 43.99 -32.79 57.43
C ASP A 10 43.46 -32.43 56.04
N ILE A 11 44.30 -32.63 55.02
CA ILE A 11 43.96 -32.40 53.61
C ILE A 11 43.64 -33.73 52.95
N TYR A 12 42.51 -33.80 52.25
CA TYR A 12 42.08 -35.02 51.55
C TYR A 12 41.61 -34.74 50.12
N VAL A 13 41.60 -35.78 49.30
CA VAL A 13 41.22 -35.73 47.89
C VAL A 13 39.71 -35.90 47.77
N LYS A 14 39.03 -34.95 47.13
CA LYS A 14 37.56 -34.93 46.98
C LYS A 14 37.08 -35.54 45.67
N SER A 15 37.94 -35.58 44.66
CA SER A 15 37.64 -36.12 43.32
C SER A 15 38.88 -36.78 42.72
N THR A 16 38.68 -37.70 41.77
CA THR A 16 39.77 -38.42 41.08
C THR A 16 40.83 -37.47 40.52
N LEU A 17 42.11 -37.75 40.81
CA LEU A 17 43.24 -36.93 40.39
C LEU A 17 43.87 -37.49 39.10
N ASN A 18 44.01 -36.64 38.09
CA ASN A 18 44.64 -37.01 36.82
C ASN A 18 46.01 -36.32 36.69
N LYS A 19 47.09 -37.13 36.77
CA LYS A 19 48.48 -36.65 36.70
C LYS A 19 48.81 -35.91 35.39
N ASN A 20 48.10 -36.19 34.30
CA ASN A 20 48.36 -35.59 32.99
C ASN A 20 47.78 -34.18 32.82
N LEU A 21 46.84 -33.79 33.69
CA LEU A 21 46.29 -32.42 33.71
C LEU A 21 47.09 -31.50 34.62
N ALA A 22 47.65 -32.01 35.71
CA ALA A 22 48.58 -31.27 36.58
C ALA A 22 49.50 -32.23 37.34
N GLN A 23 50.81 -32.04 37.25
CA GLN A 23 51.82 -32.93 37.84
C GLN A 23 52.27 -32.46 39.23
N ASN A 24 52.39 -31.14 39.41
CA ASN A 24 52.70 -30.49 40.68
C ASN A 24 51.61 -29.45 40.94
N ILE A 25 50.95 -29.56 42.09
CA ILE A 25 49.85 -28.69 42.46
C ILE A 25 50.30 -27.88 43.67
N GLN A 26 50.31 -26.57 43.52
CA GLN A 26 50.55 -25.65 44.63
C GLN A 26 49.29 -24.89 44.95
N PHE A 27 48.95 -24.83 46.24
CA PHE A 27 47.88 -23.97 46.72
C PHE A 27 48.25 -23.41 48.09
N THR A 28 47.76 -22.21 48.37
CA THR A 28 47.96 -21.55 49.66
C THR A 28 46.82 -21.90 50.58
N LEU A 29 47.13 -22.49 51.74
CA LEU A 29 46.16 -22.71 52.80
C LEU A 29 46.11 -21.47 53.69
N TYR A 30 44.91 -20.94 53.91
CA TYR A 30 44.67 -19.85 54.84
C TYR A 30 43.97 -20.38 56.08
N CYS A 31 44.54 -20.16 57.26
CA CYS A 31 43.91 -20.45 58.53
C CYS A 31 43.63 -19.15 59.29
N ARG A 32 42.51 -19.13 60.02
CA ARG A 32 42.05 -17.96 60.76
C ARG A 32 41.65 -18.38 62.15
N ASP A 33 42.19 -17.68 63.15
CA ASP A 33 41.70 -17.82 64.52
C ASP A 33 40.29 -17.19 64.63
N LEU A 34 39.37 -17.93 65.24
CA LEU A 34 37.94 -17.61 65.30
C LEU A 34 37.57 -16.64 66.44
N TYR A 35 38.51 -16.23 67.32
CA TYR A 35 38.20 -15.38 68.49
C TYR A 35 38.95 -14.05 68.63
N THR A 36 39.60 -13.53 67.57
CA THR A 36 40.18 -12.16 67.58
C THR A 36 39.43 -11.21 66.64
N GLN A 37 39.08 -10.02 67.15
CA GLN A 37 38.44 -8.95 66.37
C GLN A 37 39.26 -8.59 65.12
N LYS A 38 38.52 -8.23 64.05
CA LYS A 38 38.98 -7.91 62.69
C LYS A 38 40.46 -7.52 62.55
N GLY A 39 41.22 -8.39 61.87
CA GLY A 39 42.38 -7.98 61.06
C GLY A 39 43.75 -8.51 61.49
N ILE A 40 43.89 -9.15 62.65
CA ILE A 40 45.20 -9.65 63.13
C ILE A 40 45.00 -11.06 63.71
N GLY A 41 45.31 -12.10 62.93
CA GLY A 41 45.14 -13.50 63.33
C GLY A 41 44.93 -14.48 62.18
N THR A 42 45.48 -14.20 61.01
CA THR A 42 45.42 -15.11 59.85
C THR A 42 46.83 -15.54 59.47
N GLY A 43 47.10 -16.84 59.58
CA GLY A 43 48.30 -17.47 59.04
C GLY A 43 48.02 -18.02 57.66
N ASN A 44 49.00 -18.01 56.79
CA ASN A 44 48.92 -18.77 55.55
C ASN A 44 50.22 -19.54 55.32
N THR A 45 50.11 -20.66 54.63
CA THR A 45 51.25 -21.46 54.22
C THR A 45 51.00 -22.00 52.82
N GLN A 46 52.06 -22.11 52.02
CA GLN A 46 51.97 -22.72 50.70
C GLN A 46 52.24 -24.21 50.80
N ILE A 47 51.32 -25.00 50.24
CA ILE A 47 51.42 -26.45 50.18
C ILE A 47 51.65 -26.84 48.74
N ALA A 48 52.74 -27.56 48.50
CA ALA A 48 53.09 -28.14 47.22
C ALA A 48 52.91 -29.65 47.29
N LEU A 49 52.01 -30.19 46.48
CA LEU A 49 51.78 -31.62 46.34
C LEU A 49 52.27 -32.07 44.97
N SER A 50 53.07 -33.14 44.94
CA SER A 50 53.46 -33.81 43.69
C SER A 50 52.65 -35.09 43.53
N ILE A 51 51.99 -35.24 42.38
CA ILE A 51 51.23 -36.45 42.06
C ILE A 51 52.19 -37.43 41.40
N THR A 52 52.62 -38.45 42.16
CA THR A 52 53.42 -39.55 41.62
C THR A 52 52.50 -40.69 41.14
N GLY A 53 52.81 -41.27 39.99
CA GLY A 53 52.05 -42.37 39.41
C GLY A 53 52.72 -43.71 39.75
N ARG A 54 51.92 -44.76 40.00
CA ARG A 54 52.41 -46.14 40.02
C ARG A 54 52.86 -46.52 38.60
N ALA A 55 53.99 -47.19 38.46
CA ALA A 55 54.43 -47.71 37.17
C ALA A 55 53.49 -48.85 36.73
N GLU A 56 52.69 -48.60 35.69
CA GLU A 56 51.86 -49.61 35.04
C GLU A 56 52.47 -49.94 33.69
N ASN A 57 53.08 -51.13 33.61
CA ASN A 57 53.53 -51.73 32.36
C ASN A 57 52.29 -52.25 31.62
N GLY A 58 51.69 -51.41 30.79
CA GLY A 58 50.53 -51.75 29.96
C GLY A 58 50.31 -50.71 28.88
N ILE A 59 49.75 -51.14 27.76
CA ILE A 59 49.31 -50.25 26.68
C ILE A 59 47.91 -49.77 27.01
N PHE A 60 47.66 -48.48 26.82
CA PHE A 60 46.37 -47.86 27.10
C PHE A 60 45.79 -47.29 25.82
N CYS A 61 44.56 -47.68 25.49
CA CYS A 61 43.80 -46.98 24.46
C CYS A 61 42.94 -45.90 25.14
N ASP A 62 43.08 -44.64 24.74
CA ASP A 62 42.32 -43.54 25.33
C ASP A 62 40.82 -43.70 24.98
N PRO A 63 39.89 -43.65 25.96
CA PRO A 63 38.47 -43.71 25.65
C PRO A 63 38.03 -42.40 24.97
N VAL A 64 37.36 -42.51 23.82
CA VAL A 64 36.70 -41.37 23.20
C VAL A 64 35.22 -41.41 23.62
N ASN A 65 34.80 -40.45 24.44
CA ASN A 65 33.52 -40.52 25.17
C ASN A 65 32.29 -40.60 24.24
N GLN A 66 32.18 -39.71 23.24
CA GLN A 66 31.15 -39.72 22.19
C GLN A 66 31.56 -38.73 21.09
N ILE A 67 31.29 -39.04 19.81
CA ILE A 67 31.50 -38.10 18.70
C ILE A 67 30.22 -38.00 17.87
N PHE A 68 30.07 -36.86 17.20
CA PHE A 68 28.94 -36.52 16.35
C PHE A 68 29.37 -36.55 14.88
N ILE A 69 28.61 -37.22 14.01
CA ILE A 69 28.81 -37.24 12.56
C ILE A 69 27.49 -36.88 11.88
N ASN A 70 27.51 -35.94 10.95
CA ASN A 70 26.34 -35.63 10.13
C ASN A 70 26.04 -36.81 9.20
N GLU A 71 24.77 -37.05 8.90
CA GLU A 71 24.39 -38.15 8.01
C GLU A 71 24.85 -37.98 6.55
N ASP A 72 25.04 -36.74 6.09
CA ASP A 72 25.58 -36.40 4.78
C ASP A 72 27.09 -36.62 4.65
N ALA A 73 27.74 -37.09 5.72
CA ALA A 73 29.16 -37.36 5.73
C ALA A 73 29.54 -38.30 4.58
N ASN A 74 30.49 -37.84 3.76
CA ASN A 74 30.99 -38.62 2.63
C ASN A 74 31.61 -39.95 3.09
N ILE A 75 31.42 -40.99 2.28
CA ILE A 75 32.15 -42.25 2.43
C ILE A 75 33.65 -41.95 2.34
N ASN A 76 34.45 -42.65 3.15
CA ASN A 76 35.88 -42.42 3.39
C ASN A 76 36.21 -41.18 4.25
N ASN A 77 35.20 -40.44 4.74
CA ASN A 77 35.43 -39.49 5.82
C ASN A 77 35.85 -40.25 7.09
N SER A 78 36.87 -39.74 7.78
CA SER A 78 37.36 -40.32 9.02
C SER A 78 37.13 -39.33 10.15
N PRO A 79 36.04 -39.48 10.90
CA PRO A 79 35.74 -38.54 11.97
C PRO A 79 36.77 -38.59 13.11
N ILE A 80 37.43 -39.73 13.35
CA ILE A 80 38.33 -39.93 14.51
C ILE A 80 39.48 -40.91 14.21
N THR A 81 40.64 -40.67 14.85
CA THR A 81 41.73 -41.64 15.02
C THR A 81 41.82 -42.11 16.47
N VAL A 82 41.85 -43.42 16.70
CA VAL A 82 42.00 -44.00 18.03
C VAL A 82 43.45 -43.89 18.48
N THR A 83 43.72 -43.12 19.54
CA THR A 83 45.06 -42.93 20.08
C THR A 83 45.38 -43.94 21.18
N VAL A 84 46.58 -44.52 21.08
CA VAL A 84 47.08 -45.52 22.00
C VAL A 84 48.39 -45.02 22.59
N ARG A 85 48.50 -45.08 23.91
CA ARG A 85 49.69 -44.67 24.65
C ARG A 85 50.39 -45.89 25.19
N ASP A 86 51.65 -46.05 24.81
CA ASP A 86 52.59 -46.96 25.45
C ASP A 86 53.56 -46.12 26.30
N PRO A 87 53.86 -46.51 27.56
CA PRO A 87 54.80 -45.79 28.41
C PRO A 87 56.21 -45.61 27.83
N ASN A 88 56.61 -46.43 26.84
CA ASN A 88 57.90 -46.34 26.15
C ASN A 88 57.78 -45.72 24.74
N ASN A 89 56.61 -45.17 24.39
CA ASN A 89 56.34 -44.48 23.13
C ASN A 89 56.54 -45.35 21.87
N ILE A 90 56.36 -46.67 21.99
CA ILE A 90 56.50 -47.61 20.88
C ILE A 90 55.26 -47.55 19.98
N PRO A 91 55.42 -47.45 18.64
CA PRO A 91 54.30 -47.38 17.71
C PRO A 91 53.53 -48.71 17.66
N VAL A 92 52.19 -48.63 17.69
CA VAL A 92 51.28 -49.77 17.59
C VAL A 92 51.48 -50.52 16.26
N ASN A 93 51.49 -51.86 16.29
CA ASN A 93 51.68 -52.68 15.09
C ASN A 93 50.44 -52.72 14.20
N ASN A 94 49.26 -52.90 14.81
CA ASN A 94 47.99 -52.84 14.10
C ASN A 94 46.78 -52.56 15.01
N TYR A 95 45.71 -52.09 14.37
CA TYR A 95 44.39 -51.87 14.91
C TYR A 95 43.38 -52.83 14.26
N THR A 96 42.42 -53.31 15.03
CA THR A 96 41.35 -54.20 14.54
C THR A 96 40.01 -53.79 15.14
N LYS A 97 38.95 -53.75 14.31
CA LYS A 97 37.57 -53.63 14.79
C LYS A 97 37.14 -54.96 15.41
N LEU A 98 36.88 -54.96 16.71
CA LEU A 98 36.45 -56.16 17.45
C LEU A 98 34.94 -56.35 17.39
N SER A 99 34.17 -55.25 17.46
CA SER A 99 32.72 -55.25 17.32
C SER A 99 32.19 -53.85 16.95
N GLY A 100 30.98 -53.77 16.41
CA GLY A 100 30.30 -52.50 16.09
C GLY A 100 29.74 -52.45 14.67
N SER A 101 29.00 -51.40 14.36
CA SER A 101 28.23 -51.21 13.11
C SER A 101 29.05 -51.34 11.82
N ASP A 102 28.51 -52.04 10.81
CA ASP A 102 29.12 -52.22 9.47
C ASP A 102 29.20 -50.94 8.63
N TYR A 103 28.66 -49.83 9.13
CA TYR A 103 28.81 -48.52 8.52
C TYR A 103 30.24 -47.98 8.67
N PHE A 104 31.02 -48.51 9.63
CA PHE A 104 32.38 -48.03 9.91
C PHE A 104 33.41 -49.16 9.85
N PHE A 105 34.56 -48.85 9.27
CA PHE A 105 35.74 -49.69 9.28
C PHE A 105 36.89 -49.04 10.07
N VAL A 106 37.81 -49.86 10.60
CA VAL A 106 39.00 -49.38 11.31
C VAL A 106 40.22 -49.65 10.46
N GLU A 107 40.95 -48.62 10.07
CA GLU A 107 42.20 -48.74 9.32
C GLU A 107 43.27 -49.43 10.17
N LYS A 108 43.83 -50.51 9.62
CA LYS A 108 44.74 -51.42 10.33
C LYS A 108 46.02 -50.75 10.84
N LEU A 109 46.55 -49.75 10.14
CA LEU A 109 47.86 -49.16 10.47
C LEU A 109 47.75 -47.86 11.27
N THR A 110 46.64 -47.14 11.13
CA THR A 110 46.48 -45.79 11.68
C THR A 110 45.52 -45.74 12.85
N GLY A 111 44.62 -46.73 12.99
CA GLY A 111 43.54 -46.68 13.97
C GLY A 111 42.44 -45.67 13.62
N ARG A 112 42.42 -45.17 12.38
CA ARG A 112 41.36 -44.31 11.86
C ARG A 112 40.06 -45.09 11.72
N ILE A 113 39.00 -44.57 12.32
CA ILE A 113 37.65 -45.06 12.07
C ILE A 113 37.13 -44.29 10.86
N VAL A 114 36.67 -45.01 9.85
CA VAL A 114 36.31 -44.47 8.54
C VAL A 114 34.93 -44.94 8.15
N LEU A 115 34.11 -44.03 7.64
CA LEU A 115 32.76 -44.32 7.17
C LEU A 115 32.81 -45.10 5.84
N GLN A 116 32.15 -46.24 5.78
CA GLN A 116 32.12 -47.17 4.63
C GLN A 116 30.76 -47.21 3.91
N LYS A 117 29.67 -46.87 4.61
CA LYS A 117 28.31 -46.81 4.06
C LYS A 117 27.72 -45.44 4.32
N LYS A 118 26.87 -44.94 3.42
CA LYS A 118 26.14 -43.68 3.61
C LYS A 118 25.26 -43.79 4.86
N LEU A 119 25.26 -42.75 5.69
CA LEU A 119 24.36 -42.62 6.83
C LEU A 119 23.04 -41.99 6.35
N ASP A 120 21.97 -42.28 7.07
CA ASP A 120 20.59 -41.89 6.78
C ASP A 120 19.87 -41.91 8.13
N TYR A 121 19.57 -40.73 8.67
CA TYR A 121 19.03 -40.52 10.01
C TYR A 121 17.57 -40.97 10.09
N GLU A 122 16.82 -40.81 9.00
CA GLU A 122 15.39 -41.11 8.87
C GLU A 122 15.09 -42.61 8.75
N ASN A 123 16.12 -43.43 8.52
CA ASN A 123 15.97 -44.86 8.39
C ASN A 123 15.75 -45.55 9.74
N ASP A 124 14.53 -46.06 9.96
CA ASP A 124 14.04 -46.74 11.17
C ASP A 124 14.93 -47.90 11.70
N ALA A 125 15.89 -48.39 10.92
CA ALA A 125 16.87 -49.39 11.34
C ALA A 125 17.88 -48.87 12.40
N MET A 126 17.90 -47.56 12.66
CA MET A 126 18.84 -46.84 13.54
C MET A 126 18.17 -46.36 14.85
N ALA A 127 17.40 -47.20 15.54
CA ALA A 127 16.51 -46.78 16.65
C ALA A 127 17.14 -45.92 17.78
N ASP A 128 18.46 -45.94 17.95
CA ASP A 128 19.17 -45.12 18.95
C ASP A 128 20.06 -44.03 18.32
N HIS A 129 20.19 -43.95 16.99
CA HIS A 129 21.13 -43.08 16.24
C HIS A 129 22.58 -43.13 16.75
N LEU A 130 22.93 -44.20 17.46
CA LEU A 130 24.20 -44.39 18.16
C LEU A 130 24.88 -45.67 17.67
N HIS A 131 26.12 -45.52 17.22
CA HIS A 131 26.98 -46.63 16.82
C HIS A 131 28.15 -46.78 17.77
N ARG A 132 28.14 -47.88 18.53
CA ARG A 132 29.26 -48.25 19.41
C ARG A 132 30.26 -49.15 18.67
N ILE A 133 31.49 -48.68 18.53
CA ILE A 133 32.60 -49.39 17.87
C ILE A 133 33.64 -49.75 18.94
N VAL A 134 34.02 -51.02 19.01
CA VAL A 134 35.10 -51.49 19.89
C VAL A 134 36.33 -51.78 19.05
N VAL A 135 37.43 -51.10 19.38
CA VAL A 135 38.71 -51.20 18.67
C VAL A 135 39.75 -51.85 19.58
N GLY A 136 40.42 -52.86 19.04
CA GLY A 136 41.60 -53.48 19.63
C GLY A 136 42.87 -52.93 18.99
N ALA A 137 43.86 -52.55 19.81
CA ALA A 137 45.17 -52.11 19.39
C ALA A 137 46.24 -53.10 19.89
N TYR A 138 47.18 -53.47 19.03
CA TYR A 138 48.15 -54.52 19.31
C TYR A 138 49.59 -54.05 19.09
N LEU A 139 50.46 -54.34 20.06
CA LEU A 139 51.90 -54.09 20.01
C LEU A 139 52.63 -55.36 20.48
N GLY A 140 53.17 -56.13 19.52
CA GLY A 140 53.73 -57.45 19.82
C GLY A 140 52.72 -58.34 20.53
N ASN A 141 53.03 -58.76 21.76
CA ASN A 141 52.15 -59.59 22.60
C ASN A 141 51.20 -58.79 23.53
N ASN A 142 51.32 -57.45 23.56
CA ASN A 142 50.47 -56.60 24.37
C ASN A 142 49.29 -56.09 23.54
N SER A 143 48.11 -56.01 24.14
CA SER A 143 46.90 -55.49 23.50
C SER A 143 46.11 -54.59 24.43
N ALA A 144 45.46 -53.56 23.87
CA ALA A 144 44.51 -52.69 24.57
C ALA A 144 43.21 -52.59 23.78
N THR A 145 42.10 -52.37 24.49
CA THR A 145 40.77 -52.23 23.89
C THR A 145 40.10 -50.95 24.34
N CYS A 146 39.42 -50.26 23.43
CA CYS A 146 38.66 -49.04 23.70
C CYS A 146 37.35 -49.05 22.91
N SER A 147 36.32 -48.41 23.46
CA SER A 147 35.04 -48.23 22.79
C SER A 147 34.81 -46.77 22.43
N VAL A 148 34.32 -46.55 21.22
CA VAL A 148 33.94 -45.24 20.68
C VAL A 148 32.45 -45.28 20.38
N THR A 149 31.69 -44.30 20.87
CA THR A 149 30.26 -44.13 20.52
C THR A 149 30.13 -43.00 19.52
N ILE A 150 29.56 -43.28 18.35
CA ILE A 150 29.30 -42.31 17.29
C ILE A 150 27.80 -42.02 17.28
N SER A 151 27.42 -40.76 17.49
CA SER A 151 26.07 -40.24 17.35
C SER A 151 25.89 -39.69 15.95
N ILE A 152 24.85 -40.12 15.24
CA ILE A 152 24.46 -39.48 13.99
C ILE A 152 23.75 -38.17 14.35
N VAL A 153 24.14 -37.10 13.66
CA VAL A 153 23.47 -35.81 13.68
C VAL A 153 22.67 -35.71 12.40
N ASP A 154 21.37 -35.56 12.60
CA ASP A 154 20.38 -35.26 11.58
C ASP A 154 20.71 -33.95 10.84
N ILE A 155 20.38 -33.87 9.55
CA ILE A 155 20.40 -32.66 8.72
C ILE A 155 19.02 -32.40 8.11
N ASN A 156 18.73 -31.15 7.75
CA ASN A 156 17.44 -30.81 7.14
C ASN A 156 17.39 -31.17 5.63
N ASP A 157 17.36 -32.45 5.28
CA ASP A 157 17.38 -32.92 3.89
C ASP A 157 16.05 -33.49 3.38
N ASN A 158 15.02 -33.61 4.23
CA ASN A 158 13.67 -33.95 3.80
C ASN A 158 12.75 -32.73 3.83
N ALA A 159 12.03 -32.51 2.73
CA ALA A 159 11.01 -31.47 2.71
C ALA A 159 9.79 -31.91 3.53
N PRO A 160 9.11 -30.98 4.22
CA PRO A 160 7.77 -31.26 4.72
C PRO A 160 6.85 -31.65 3.58
N VAL A 161 5.97 -32.63 3.78
CA VAL A 161 5.05 -33.14 2.74
C VAL A 161 3.61 -33.08 3.22
N PHE A 162 2.72 -32.50 2.41
CA PHE A 162 1.29 -32.57 2.66
C PHE A 162 0.75 -33.99 2.47
N GLN A 163 -0.15 -34.41 3.36
CA GLN A 163 -0.79 -35.72 3.26
C GLN A 163 -1.63 -35.85 1.96
N ASN A 164 -2.29 -34.76 1.54
CA ASN A 164 -2.98 -34.64 0.26
C ASN A 164 -2.56 -33.34 -0.45
N HIS A 165 -2.55 -33.34 -1.79
CA HIS A 165 -2.14 -32.16 -2.59
C HIS A 165 -3.32 -31.38 -3.17
N ASN A 166 -4.52 -31.99 -3.20
CA ASN A 166 -5.74 -31.38 -3.69
C ASN A 166 -6.84 -31.55 -2.63
N TYR A 167 -7.26 -30.46 -2.02
CA TYR A 167 -8.34 -30.42 -1.06
C TYR A 167 -9.59 -29.77 -1.66
N GLU A 168 -10.75 -30.28 -1.30
CA GLU A 168 -12.04 -29.69 -1.62
C GLU A 168 -12.87 -29.57 -0.34
N ALA A 169 -13.50 -28.42 -0.14
CA ALA A 169 -14.33 -28.15 1.02
C ALA A 169 -15.56 -27.31 0.64
N PHE A 170 -16.60 -27.41 1.46
CA PHE A 170 -17.82 -26.63 1.33
C PHE A 170 -18.00 -25.79 2.59
N VAL A 171 -18.43 -24.55 2.44
CA VAL A 171 -18.62 -23.62 3.56
C VAL A 171 -19.90 -22.81 3.33
N SER A 172 -20.72 -22.64 4.37
CA SER A 172 -21.91 -21.80 4.26
C SER A 172 -21.55 -20.32 4.15
N GLU A 173 -22.28 -19.55 3.35
CA GLU A 173 -22.12 -18.09 3.33
C GLU A 173 -22.39 -17.43 4.70
N SER A 174 -23.19 -18.06 5.58
CA SER A 174 -23.45 -17.58 6.94
C SER A 174 -22.28 -17.81 7.92
N SER A 175 -21.23 -18.51 7.48
CA SER A 175 -20.09 -18.87 8.33
C SER A 175 -19.35 -17.63 8.83
N LEU A 176 -19.23 -17.50 10.15
CA LEU A 176 -18.54 -16.39 10.81
C LEU A 176 -17.17 -16.82 11.31
N TYR A 177 -16.24 -15.88 11.50
CA TYR A 177 -14.97 -16.16 12.20
C TYR A 177 -15.22 -16.64 13.64
N PRO A 178 -14.53 -17.70 14.13
CA PRO A 178 -13.69 -18.65 13.40
C PRO A 178 -14.44 -19.96 13.07
N THR A 179 -15.00 -20.07 11.86
CA THR A 179 -15.59 -21.33 11.36
C THR A 179 -14.49 -22.18 10.76
N ASP A 180 -14.35 -23.42 11.25
CA ASP A 180 -13.46 -24.44 10.70
C ASP A 180 -14.02 -25.02 9.40
N ILE A 181 -13.25 -24.91 8.32
CA ILE A 181 -13.65 -25.36 6.98
C ILE A 181 -13.06 -26.75 6.70
N ILE A 182 -11.76 -26.91 6.95
CA ILE A 182 -11.04 -28.16 6.70
C ILE A 182 -9.72 -28.21 7.46
N SER A 183 -9.38 -29.40 7.98
CA SER A 183 -8.07 -29.67 8.55
C SER A 183 -7.08 -30.14 7.48
N ILE A 184 -5.90 -29.53 7.46
CA ILE A 184 -4.78 -29.88 6.59
C ILE A 184 -3.64 -30.48 7.41
N TYR A 185 -2.94 -31.45 6.81
CA TYR A 185 -1.94 -32.27 7.49
C TYR A 185 -0.65 -32.29 6.69
N ALA A 186 0.47 -32.15 7.38
CA ALA A 186 1.78 -32.35 6.80
C ALA A 186 2.70 -33.08 7.77
N THR A 187 3.62 -33.85 7.20
CA THR A 187 4.65 -34.56 7.94
C THR A 187 6.02 -34.23 7.40
N ASP A 188 6.99 -34.20 8.29
CA ASP A 188 8.40 -34.05 7.96
C ASP A 188 9.17 -35.21 8.59
N ALA A 189 10.08 -35.79 7.81
CA ALA A 189 10.85 -36.95 8.21
C ALA A 189 12.01 -36.55 9.14
N ASP A 190 12.52 -35.33 9.01
CA ASP A 190 13.67 -34.82 9.76
C ASP A 190 13.34 -34.75 11.28
N SER A 191 14.38 -34.75 12.11
CA SER A 191 14.21 -34.71 13.57
C SER A 191 13.62 -33.39 14.05
N LYS A 192 13.11 -33.43 15.27
CA LYS A 192 12.46 -32.32 15.98
C LYS A 192 13.34 -31.07 16.17
N SER A 193 14.63 -31.17 15.85
CA SER A 193 15.63 -30.10 15.93
C SER A 193 15.40 -29.00 14.90
N TYR A 194 14.69 -29.30 13.81
CA TYR A 194 14.36 -28.37 12.73
C TYR A 194 13.08 -27.57 12.94
N GLY A 195 12.55 -27.59 14.17
CA GLY A 195 11.45 -26.74 14.61
C GLY A 195 10.07 -27.23 14.15
N PRO A 196 9.01 -26.47 14.47
CA PRO A 196 7.66 -26.86 14.13
C PRO A 196 7.31 -26.50 12.68
N LEU A 197 6.64 -27.41 11.95
CA LEU A 197 6.10 -27.09 10.62
C LEU A 197 5.16 -25.89 10.67
N ARG A 198 5.34 -24.98 9.73
CA ARG A 198 4.53 -23.77 9.58
C ARG A 198 3.69 -23.84 8.32
N PHE A 199 2.37 -23.86 8.51
CA PHE A 199 1.42 -23.70 7.42
C PHE A 199 1.18 -22.23 7.14
N THR A 200 1.13 -21.86 5.85
CA THR A 200 0.76 -20.54 5.37
C THR A 200 -0.17 -20.67 4.17
N ILE A 201 -0.99 -19.65 3.92
CA ILE A 201 -1.72 -19.49 2.66
C ILE A 201 -0.83 -18.61 1.78
N SER A 202 -0.24 -19.19 0.74
CA SER A 202 0.79 -18.53 -0.09
C SER A 202 0.21 -17.82 -1.32
N GLY A 203 -1.05 -18.11 -1.68
CA GLY A 203 -1.67 -17.53 -2.85
C GLY A 203 -3.17 -17.82 -3.00
N GLY A 204 -3.77 -17.13 -3.96
CA GLY A 204 -5.21 -17.06 -4.20
C GLY A 204 -5.65 -15.59 -4.25
N VAL A 205 -6.42 -15.19 -5.26
CA VAL A 205 -6.80 -13.77 -5.48
C VAL A 205 -7.52 -13.18 -4.26
N ASP A 206 -8.25 -14.02 -3.51
CA ASP A 206 -9.03 -13.65 -2.33
C ASP A 206 -8.57 -14.44 -1.08
N SER A 207 -7.26 -14.72 -0.98
CA SER A 207 -6.71 -15.49 0.15
C SER A 207 -6.94 -14.83 1.51
N ASP A 208 -7.20 -13.52 1.54
CA ASP A 208 -7.49 -12.75 2.74
C ASP A 208 -8.87 -13.03 3.36
N TYR A 209 -9.76 -13.76 2.67
CA TYR A 209 -11.01 -14.27 3.22
C TYR A 209 -10.84 -15.45 4.19
N PHE A 210 -9.66 -16.06 4.21
CA PHE A 210 -9.36 -17.24 5.00
C PHE A 210 -8.10 -17.04 5.83
N SER A 211 -8.04 -17.72 6.97
CA SER A 211 -6.86 -17.74 7.83
C SER A 211 -6.57 -19.16 8.30
N LEU A 212 -5.41 -19.36 8.91
CA LEU A 212 -5.01 -20.65 9.46
C LEU A 212 -5.04 -20.58 10.98
N PHE A 213 -5.71 -21.56 11.58
CA PHE A 213 -5.60 -21.85 13.00
C PHE A 213 -4.65 -23.04 13.21
N HIS A 214 -3.48 -22.77 13.77
CA HIS A 214 -2.49 -23.80 14.09
C HIS A 214 -2.79 -24.42 15.44
N GLU A 215 -2.91 -25.74 15.49
CA GLU A 215 -3.13 -26.43 16.76
C GLU A 215 -1.91 -26.27 17.70
N PRO A 216 -2.13 -26.10 19.02
CA PRO A 216 -1.06 -26.08 20.00
C PRO A 216 -0.20 -27.33 19.89
N VAL A 217 1.11 -27.15 19.90
CA VAL A 217 2.07 -28.26 19.82
C VAL A 217 1.93 -29.15 21.07
N PRO A 218 1.55 -30.43 20.96
CA PRO A 218 1.67 -31.35 22.08
C PRO A 218 3.17 -31.56 22.38
N SER A 219 3.58 -31.41 23.64
CA SER A 219 4.96 -31.66 24.06
C SER A 219 5.41 -33.07 23.65
N GLY A 220 6.18 -33.17 22.56
CA GLY A 220 6.71 -34.44 22.04
C GLY A 220 6.33 -34.79 20.60
N ALA A 221 5.35 -34.14 19.96
CA ALA A 221 4.94 -34.42 18.57
C ALA A 221 5.20 -33.19 17.67
N LEU A 222 6.36 -33.15 17.01
CA LEU A 222 6.79 -32.03 16.16
C LEU A 222 6.85 -32.37 14.67
N THR A 223 6.91 -33.64 14.30
CA THR A 223 7.07 -34.12 12.90
C THR A 223 5.76 -34.27 12.14
N ASN A 224 4.62 -34.48 12.81
CA ASN A 224 3.30 -34.48 12.18
C ASN A 224 2.48 -33.29 12.70
N ARG A 225 2.01 -32.44 11.79
CA ARG A 225 1.32 -31.20 12.12
C ARG A 225 -0.01 -31.10 11.42
N ARG A 226 -0.95 -30.50 12.13
CA ARG A 226 -2.29 -30.19 11.67
C ARG A 226 -2.53 -28.68 11.79
N ALA A 227 -3.12 -28.10 10.77
CA ALA A 227 -3.71 -26.77 10.83
C ALA A 227 -5.15 -26.83 10.30
N HIS A 228 -5.94 -25.84 10.68
CA HIS A 228 -7.32 -25.69 10.26
C HIS A 228 -7.44 -24.45 9.39
N VAL A 229 -7.97 -24.59 8.19
CA VAL A 229 -8.35 -23.45 7.36
C VAL A 229 -9.68 -22.94 7.88
N ILE A 230 -9.71 -21.68 8.29
CA ILE A 230 -10.89 -21.05 8.88
C ILE A 230 -11.29 -19.79 8.10
N VAL A 231 -12.54 -19.35 8.25
CA VAL A 231 -12.97 -18.02 7.76
C VAL A 231 -12.19 -16.94 8.51
N ALA A 232 -11.62 -15.94 7.83
CA ALA A 232 -10.81 -14.89 8.45
C ALA A 232 -11.63 -13.86 9.26
N GLU A 233 -10.99 -13.24 10.24
CA GLU A 233 -11.62 -12.21 11.08
C GLU A 233 -12.05 -10.98 10.25
N GLY A 234 -13.27 -10.51 10.50
CA GLY A 234 -13.85 -9.37 9.76
C GLY A 234 -14.33 -9.69 8.34
N LYS A 235 -14.18 -10.93 7.87
CA LYS A 235 -14.63 -11.38 6.55
C LYS A 235 -15.99 -12.06 6.63
N ARG A 236 -16.75 -11.93 5.53
CA ARG A 236 -18.06 -12.54 5.32
C ARG A 236 -18.07 -13.15 3.93
N LEU A 237 -18.53 -14.38 3.83
CA LEU A 237 -18.73 -15.05 2.55
C LEU A 237 -20.10 -14.63 2.02
N ASP A 238 -20.21 -14.44 0.72
CA ASP A 238 -21.47 -14.08 0.04
C ASP A 238 -21.52 -14.90 -1.24
N TYR A 239 -22.47 -15.84 -1.30
CA TYR A 239 -22.63 -16.75 -2.42
C TYR A 239 -22.87 -16.02 -3.75
N ASN A 240 -23.64 -14.92 -3.71
CA ASN A 240 -24.00 -14.11 -4.88
C ASN A 240 -22.83 -13.27 -5.38
N GLN A 241 -21.93 -12.86 -4.47
CA GLN A 241 -20.70 -12.17 -4.84
C GLN A 241 -19.66 -13.14 -5.39
N ARG A 242 -19.46 -14.29 -4.71
CA ARG A 242 -18.47 -15.30 -5.10
C ARG A 242 -18.80 -16.68 -4.51
N SER A 243 -19.10 -17.63 -5.38
CA SER A 243 -19.46 -19.01 -4.99
C SER A 243 -18.28 -19.98 -4.88
N GLN A 244 -17.07 -19.58 -5.29
CA GLN A 244 -15.87 -20.43 -5.23
C GLN A 244 -14.58 -19.64 -4.98
N TYR A 245 -13.71 -20.20 -4.14
CA TYR A 245 -12.38 -19.70 -3.82
C TYR A 245 -11.33 -20.79 -4.05
N ASP A 246 -10.25 -20.46 -4.75
CA ASP A 246 -9.10 -21.34 -4.98
C ASP A 246 -7.88 -20.80 -4.24
N LEU A 247 -7.37 -21.57 -3.29
CA LEU A 247 -6.24 -21.21 -2.43
C LEU A 247 -5.03 -22.09 -2.72
N THR A 248 -3.84 -21.50 -2.59
CA THR A 248 -2.57 -22.23 -2.54
C THR A 248 -2.08 -22.26 -1.10
N LEU A 249 -1.91 -23.47 -0.57
CA LEU A 249 -1.40 -23.74 0.76
C LEU A 249 0.10 -24.06 0.65
N LEU A 250 0.88 -23.60 1.63
CA LEU A 250 2.30 -23.88 1.74
C LEU A 250 2.62 -24.39 3.14
N VAL A 251 3.45 -25.43 3.23
CA VAL A 251 4.06 -25.87 4.48
C VAL A 251 5.57 -25.81 4.37
N GLY A 252 6.23 -25.25 5.40
CA GLY A 252 7.69 -25.17 5.46
C GLY A 252 8.24 -25.57 6.82
N ASP A 253 9.48 -26.06 6.80
CA ASP A 253 10.35 -26.19 7.98
C ASP A 253 10.85 -24.81 8.45
N ASN A 254 11.42 -24.72 9.65
CA ASN A 254 11.53 -23.49 10.45
C ASN A 254 12.30 -22.31 9.80
N ASP A 255 11.96 -21.09 10.24
CA ASP A 255 12.42 -19.79 9.71
C ASP A 255 13.68 -19.21 10.42
N ASP A 256 14.23 -19.83 11.48
CA ASP A 256 15.04 -19.04 12.45
C ASP A 256 16.30 -19.70 13.03
N LEU A 257 17.02 -20.55 12.28
CA LEU A 257 18.36 -21.01 12.69
C LEU A 257 19.42 -20.77 11.61
N LEU A 258 20.37 -19.89 11.97
CA LEU A 258 21.48 -19.31 11.21
C LEU A 258 22.51 -20.28 10.59
N TYR A 259 22.19 -21.55 10.34
CA TYR A 259 23.18 -22.53 9.84
C TYR A 259 22.72 -23.51 8.75
N SER A 260 21.50 -23.42 8.22
CA SER A 260 21.13 -24.10 6.96
C SER A 260 20.43 -23.13 6.01
N SER A 261 20.92 -23.05 4.77
CA SER A 261 20.46 -22.10 3.75
C SER A 261 19.47 -22.72 2.76
N VAL A 262 18.93 -23.90 3.08
CA VAL A 262 17.94 -24.59 2.26
C VAL A 262 16.68 -24.73 3.10
N ARG A 263 15.70 -23.86 2.86
CA ARG A 263 14.33 -24.05 3.36
C ARG A 263 13.64 -25.00 2.41
N LEU A 264 13.12 -26.11 2.93
CA LEU A 264 12.34 -27.02 2.12
C LEU A 264 10.85 -26.77 2.41
N TYR A 265 10.06 -26.80 1.34
CA TYR A 265 8.64 -26.52 1.42
C TYR A 265 7.87 -27.40 0.43
N ASP A 266 6.60 -27.59 0.73
CA ASP A 266 5.64 -28.23 -0.16
C ASP A 266 4.39 -27.35 -0.30
N THR A 267 3.65 -27.58 -1.38
CA THR A 267 2.48 -26.80 -1.75
C THR A 267 1.29 -27.70 -2.08
N ALA A 268 0.10 -27.30 -1.65
CA ALA A 268 -1.16 -27.96 -1.98
C ALA A 268 -2.20 -26.95 -2.46
N THR A 269 -3.21 -27.41 -3.18
CA THR A 269 -4.35 -26.58 -3.61
C THR A 269 -5.58 -26.90 -2.78
N LEU A 270 -6.38 -25.88 -2.47
CA LEU A 270 -7.66 -26.01 -1.78
C LEU A 270 -8.74 -25.24 -2.54
N LYS A 271 -9.76 -25.97 -3.01
CA LYS A 271 -10.98 -25.39 -3.57
C LYS A 271 -12.05 -25.34 -2.49
N ILE A 272 -12.57 -24.14 -2.23
CA ILE A 272 -13.67 -23.90 -1.29
C ILE A 272 -14.88 -23.46 -2.08
N THR A 273 -15.97 -24.22 -1.99
CA THR A 273 -17.27 -23.86 -2.59
C THR A 273 -18.16 -23.28 -1.51
N VAL A 274 -18.65 -22.05 -1.73
CA VAL A 274 -19.65 -21.43 -0.86
C VAL A 274 -21.01 -22.03 -1.19
N ILE A 275 -21.72 -22.51 -0.18
CA ILE A 275 -23.10 -22.95 -0.31
C ILE A 275 -24.02 -21.79 0.10
N ASP A 276 -25.00 -21.53 -0.77
CA ASP A 276 -26.12 -20.62 -0.49
C ASP A 276 -26.96 -21.18 0.66
N GLU A 277 -27.48 -20.32 1.54
CA GLU A 277 -28.38 -20.77 2.59
C GLU A 277 -29.84 -20.63 2.17
N ASN A 278 -30.56 -21.74 2.17
CA ASN A 278 -32.03 -21.75 2.16
C ASN A 278 -32.53 -21.48 3.58
N ASN A 279 -32.41 -20.24 4.05
CA ASN A 279 -32.70 -19.87 5.45
C ASN A 279 -34.04 -19.16 5.61
N ASN A 280 -34.72 -18.85 4.52
CA ASN A 280 -36.11 -18.45 4.55
C ASN A 280 -36.99 -19.65 4.19
N SER A 281 -38.20 -19.65 4.75
CA SER A 281 -39.21 -20.63 4.40
C SER A 281 -40.32 -19.89 3.68
N PRO A 282 -41.06 -20.52 2.75
CA PRO A 282 -42.14 -19.85 2.07
C PRO A 282 -43.14 -19.33 3.10
N THR A 283 -43.52 -18.05 3.03
CA THR A 283 -44.43 -17.42 4.00
C THR A 283 -45.74 -17.04 3.33
N PHE A 284 -46.85 -17.50 3.89
CA PHE A 284 -48.18 -17.06 3.47
C PHE A 284 -48.52 -15.71 4.11
N LYS A 285 -49.13 -14.79 3.35
CA LYS A 285 -49.62 -13.51 3.90
C LYS A 285 -50.76 -13.67 4.91
N GLU A 286 -51.42 -14.82 4.91
CA GLU A 286 -52.61 -15.11 5.71
C GLU A 286 -52.37 -16.38 6.55
N ASN A 287 -52.78 -16.37 7.82
CA ASN A 287 -52.61 -17.53 8.71
C ASN A 287 -53.62 -18.67 8.45
N SER A 288 -54.67 -18.39 7.68
CA SER A 288 -55.72 -19.32 7.28
C SER A 288 -56.52 -18.71 6.14
N ARG A 289 -57.07 -19.53 5.25
CA ARG A 289 -57.94 -19.05 4.17
C ARG A 289 -59.33 -19.66 4.27
N SER A 290 -60.37 -18.83 4.15
CA SER A 290 -61.75 -19.28 3.97
C SER A 290 -62.24 -18.88 2.58
N ILE A 291 -62.76 -19.84 1.81
CA ILE A 291 -63.22 -19.67 0.44
C ILE A 291 -64.67 -20.09 0.38
N SER A 292 -65.51 -19.27 -0.25
CA SER A 292 -66.92 -19.59 -0.47
C SER A 292 -67.16 -19.79 -1.96
N VAL A 293 -67.74 -20.92 -2.34
CA VAL A 293 -68.03 -21.28 -3.73
C VAL A 293 -69.49 -21.69 -3.85
N PRO A 294 -70.27 -21.17 -4.83
CA PRO A 294 -71.64 -21.61 -5.02
C PRO A 294 -71.69 -23.07 -5.50
N GLU A 295 -72.70 -23.83 -5.09
CA GLU A 295 -72.85 -25.22 -5.54
C GLU A 295 -73.06 -25.38 -7.06
N THR A 296 -73.39 -24.29 -7.75
CA THR A 296 -73.55 -24.21 -9.21
C THR A 296 -72.24 -23.90 -9.96
N ALA A 297 -71.10 -23.83 -9.27
CA ALA A 297 -69.80 -23.54 -9.89
C ALA A 297 -69.44 -24.56 -10.97
N GLU A 298 -69.01 -24.05 -12.14
CA GLU A 298 -68.64 -24.87 -13.29
C GLU A 298 -67.27 -25.55 -13.10
N LEU A 299 -67.07 -26.69 -13.79
CA LEU A 299 -65.80 -27.41 -13.78
C LEU A 299 -64.67 -26.54 -14.34
N GLY A 300 -63.53 -26.53 -13.67
CA GLY A 300 -62.37 -25.74 -14.04
C GLY A 300 -62.40 -24.29 -13.53
N LEU A 301 -63.49 -23.84 -12.90
CA LEU A 301 -63.57 -22.49 -12.32
C LEU A 301 -62.49 -22.31 -11.24
N SER A 302 -61.69 -21.25 -11.38
CA SER A 302 -60.75 -20.80 -10.36
C SER A 302 -61.47 -20.05 -9.25
N ILE A 303 -61.38 -20.55 -8.01
CA ILE A 303 -62.13 -20.02 -6.86
C ILE A 303 -61.28 -19.21 -5.89
N ALA A 304 -59.97 -19.43 -5.90
CA ALA A 304 -59.01 -18.65 -5.14
C ALA A 304 -57.59 -18.87 -5.67
N THR A 305 -56.70 -17.94 -5.36
CA THR A 305 -55.26 -18.11 -5.49
C THR A 305 -54.63 -17.89 -4.13
N ILE A 306 -53.87 -18.88 -3.66
CA ILE A 306 -53.12 -18.78 -2.43
C ILE A 306 -51.67 -18.49 -2.81
N VAL A 307 -51.11 -17.44 -2.21
CA VAL A 307 -49.76 -16.97 -2.53
C VAL A 307 -48.93 -17.03 -1.25
N ALA A 308 -47.84 -17.79 -1.32
CA ALA A 308 -46.71 -17.68 -0.42
C ALA A 308 -45.59 -16.88 -1.12
N THR A 309 -44.75 -16.24 -0.32
CA THR A 309 -43.54 -15.54 -0.76
C THR A 309 -42.35 -16.11 -0.04
N ASP A 310 -41.26 -16.32 -0.75
CA ASP A 310 -39.97 -16.70 -0.17
C ASP A 310 -39.00 -15.56 -0.42
N GLU A 311 -38.19 -15.23 0.58
CA GLU A 311 -37.22 -14.14 0.51
C GLU A 311 -35.89 -14.62 -0.09
N ASP A 312 -35.71 -15.93 -0.24
CA ASP A 312 -34.53 -16.53 -0.87
C ASP A 312 -34.54 -16.35 -2.40
N ARG A 313 -33.36 -16.41 -3.02
CA ARG A 313 -33.18 -16.19 -4.48
C ARG A 313 -33.07 -17.50 -5.24
N GLY A 314 -33.39 -17.45 -6.54
CA GLY A 314 -33.23 -18.60 -7.43
C GLY A 314 -34.07 -19.79 -7.00
N ARG A 315 -33.48 -20.99 -6.97
CA ARG A 315 -34.18 -22.25 -6.65
C ARG A 315 -34.63 -22.31 -5.18
N ASN A 316 -33.88 -21.69 -4.27
CA ASN A 316 -34.25 -21.55 -2.85
C ASN A 316 -35.48 -20.62 -2.66
N GLY A 317 -35.78 -19.75 -3.62
CA GLY A 317 -37.01 -18.95 -3.62
C GLY A 317 -38.15 -19.49 -4.49
N GLU A 318 -37.95 -20.61 -5.19
CA GLU A 318 -38.92 -21.15 -6.14
C GLU A 318 -39.98 -22.01 -5.42
N ILE A 319 -41.18 -21.46 -5.27
CA ILE A 319 -42.24 -22.09 -4.47
C ILE A 319 -43.08 -23.07 -5.29
N THR A 320 -43.31 -24.24 -4.72
CA THR A 320 -44.29 -25.22 -5.19
C THR A 320 -45.40 -25.45 -4.16
N TYR A 321 -46.63 -25.60 -4.63
CA TYR A 321 -47.83 -25.73 -3.79
C TYR A 321 -48.46 -27.12 -3.90
N GLU A 322 -48.95 -27.65 -2.77
CA GLU A 322 -49.72 -28.89 -2.74
C GLU A 322 -50.81 -28.90 -1.65
N PHE A 323 -51.82 -29.75 -1.84
CA PHE A 323 -52.78 -30.05 -0.78
C PHE A 323 -52.24 -31.13 0.14
N VAL A 324 -52.37 -30.90 1.45
CA VAL A 324 -52.03 -31.86 2.49
C VAL A 324 -53.29 -32.23 3.26
N ALA A 325 -53.49 -33.54 3.44
CA ALA A 325 -54.63 -34.07 4.17
C ALA A 325 -54.57 -33.67 5.65
N SER A 326 -55.67 -33.17 6.22
CA SER A 326 -55.81 -32.98 7.67
C SER A 326 -56.13 -34.28 8.43
N GLY A 327 -56.19 -35.41 7.72
CA GLY A 327 -56.59 -36.72 8.25
C GLY A 327 -58.11 -36.91 8.39
N SER A 328 -58.92 -35.90 8.10
CA SER A 328 -60.39 -36.00 8.10
C SER A 328 -60.93 -36.53 6.77
N VAL A 329 -62.12 -37.16 6.82
CA VAL A 329 -62.85 -37.60 5.61
C VAL A 329 -63.19 -36.40 4.71
N ASP A 330 -63.50 -35.25 5.31
CA ASP A 330 -63.78 -34.00 4.58
C ASP A 330 -62.54 -33.49 3.83
N SER A 331 -61.33 -33.70 4.38
CA SER A 331 -60.09 -33.33 3.70
C SER A 331 -59.81 -34.19 2.48
N LEU A 332 -59.98 -35.52 2.61
CA LEU A 332 -59.82 -36.45 1.48
C LEU A 332 -60.86 -36.20 0.39
N THR A 333 -62.10 -35.91 0.79
CA THR A 333 -63.19 -35.60 -0.14
C THR A 333 -62.93 -34.26 -0.84
N GLY A 334 -62.50 -33.24 -0.09
CA GLY A 334 -62.17 -31.94 -0.65
C GLY A 334 -61.04 -32.00 -1.69
N MET A 335 -59.99 -32.80 -1.46
CA MET A 335 -58.89 -32.99 -2.44
C MET A 335 -59.33 -33.76 -3.72
N GLN A 336 -60.53 -34.35 -3.73
CA GLN A 336 -61.13 -34.91 -4.94
C GLN A 336 -62.04 -33.91 -5.68
N LEU A 337 -62.60 -32.94 -4.93
CA LEU A 337 -63.50 -31.91 -5.45
C LEU A 337 -62.75 -30.70 -6.01
N PHE A 338 -61.56 -30.41 -5.47
CA PHE A 338 -60.74 -29.25 -5.82
C PHE A 338 -59.33 -29.69 -6.23
N SER A 339 -58.73 -28.96 -7.17
CA SER A 339 -57.33 -29.14 -7.59
C SER A 339 -56.53 -27.88 -7.30
N LEU A 340 -55.28 -28.03 -6.88
CA LEU A 340 -54.33 -26.93 -6.68
C LEU A 340 -53.24 -26.98 -7.75
N LEU A 341 -53.02 -25.87 -8.45
CA LEU A 341 -51.96 -25.76 -9.45
C LEU A 341 -50.60 -25.53 -8.75
N PRO A 342 -49.60 -26.40 -8.97
CA PRO A 342 -48.35 -26.38 -8.19
C PRO A 342 -47.50 -25.12 -8.31
N ASN A 343 -47.59 -24.38 -9.43
CA ASN A 343 -46.70 -23.24 -9.68
C ASN A 343 -47.40 -21.88 -9.45
N THR A 344 -48.73 -21.86 -9.37
CA THR A 344 -49.51 -20.62 -9.27
C THR A 344 -50.29 -20.51 -7.97
N GLY A 345 -50.42 -21.60 -7.22
CA GLY A 345 -51.24 -21.65 -6.01
C GLY A 345 -52.74 -21.48 -6.28
N THR A 346 -53.18 -21.62 -7.53
CA THR A 346 -54.59 -21.45 -7.92
C THR A 346 -55.39 -22.70 -7.61
N ILE A 347 -56.50 -22.53 -6.90
CA ILE A 347 -57.46 -23.58 -6.57
C ILE A 347 -58.61 -23.55 -7.58
N ASN A 348 -58.84 -24.68 -8.24
CA ASN A 348 -59.90 -24.86 -9.23
C ASN A 348 -60.91 -25.92 -8.78
N VAL A 349 -62.15 -25.79 -9.27
CA VAL A 349 -63.19 -26.82 -9.14
C VAL A 349 -62.85 -27.98 -10.07
N MET A 350 -62.62 -29.16 -9.50
CA MET A 350 -62.26 -30.37 -10.25
C MET A 350 -63.47 -31.29 -10.50
N ARG A 351 -64.50 -31.23 -9.65
CA ARG A 351 -65.74 -32.02 -9.77
C ARG A 351 -66.98 -31.17 -9.48
N SER A 352 -68.13 -31.66 -9.95
CA SER A 352 -69.42 -31.00 -9.72
C SER A 352 -69.72 -30.83 -8.23
N LEU A 353 -70.14 -29.63 -7.83
CA LEU A 353 -70.50 -29.28 -6.45
C LEU A 353 -72.01 -29.32 -6.18
N LEU A 354 -72.83 -29.60 -7.21
CA LEU A 354 -74.29 -29.65 -7.09
C LEU A 354 -74.76 -30.63 -6.00
N GLY A 355 -75.62 -30.16 -5.09
CA GLY A 355 -76.15 -30.95 -3.98
C GLY A 355 -75.24 -30.97 -2.75
N LEU A 356 -74.13 -30.23 -2.77
CA LEU A 356 -73.20 -30.08 -1.64
C LEU A 356 -73.38 -28.74 -0.91
N GLY A 357 -74.42 -27.96 -1.21
CA GLY A 357 -74.75 -26.72 -0.50
C GLY A 357 -74.80 -26.89 1.03
N GLY A 358 -74.15 -25.97 1.75
CA GLY A 358 -74.02 -26.00 3.21
C GLY A 358 -72.91 -26.89 3.77
N LYS A 359 -72.09 -27.52 2.92
CA LYS A 359 -70.92 -28.33 3.34
C LYS A 359 -69.65 -27.50 3.46
N LYS A 360 -68.75 -27.95 4.33
CA LYS A 360 -67.42 -27.39 4.57
C LYS A 360 -66.36 -28.46 4.33
N TYR A 361 -65.30 -28.12 3.60
CA TYR A 361 -64.14 -28.98 3.37
C TYR A 361 -62.88 -28.31 3.92
N SER A 362 -62.21 -28.97 4.87
CA SER A 362 -61.02 -28.44 5.55
C SER A 362 -59.77 -29.24 5.16
N MET A 363 -58.78 -28.56 4.59
CA MET A 363 -57.49 -29.12 4.19
C MET A 363 -56.35 -28.15 4.48
N TYR A 364 -55.12 -28.59 4.33
CA TYR A 364 -53.96 -27.72 4.39
C TYR A 364 -53.45 -27.45 2.98
N VAL A 365 -53.00 -26.22 2.74
CA VAL A 365 -52.15 -25.92 1.60
C VAL A 365 -50.73 -25.76 2.13
N ARG A 366 -49.82 -26.55 1.57
CA ARG A 366 -48.39 -26.52 1.87
C ARG A 366 -47.66 -25.85 0.72
N ALA A 367 -46.78 -24.91 1.04
CA ALA A 367 -45.83 -24.31 0.12
C ALA A 367 -44.43 -24.76 0.53
N CYS A 368 -43.65 -25.26 -0.41
CA CYS A 368 -42.25 -25.64 -0.21
C CYS A 368 -41.37 -24.96 -1.26
N ASP A 369 -40.19 -24.49 -0.86
CA ASP A 369 -39.19 -24.00 -1.79
C ASP A 369 -38.48 -25.14 -2.55
N GLY A 370 -37.58 -24.78 -3.47
CA GLY A 370 -36.81 -25.71 -4.29
C GLY A 370 -35.41 -26.01 -3.77
N GLY A 371 -35.06 -25.65 -2.54
CA GLY A 371 -33.73 -25.85 -1.98
C GLY A 371 -33.32 -27.32 -1.87
N ASP A 372 -32.02 -27.59 -1.80
CA ASP A 372 -31.51 -28.98 -1.68
C ASP A 372 -31.96 -29.65 -0.36
N VAL A 373 -32.22 -28.83 0.67
CA VAL A 373 -33.06 -29.18 1.82
C VAL A 373 -34.27 -28.23 1.80
N PRO A 374 -35.45 -28.68 1.34
CA PRO A 374 -36.60 -27.81 1.17
C PRO A 374 -37.15 -27.33 2.50
N ASN A 375 -37.39 -26.02 2.65
CA ASN A 375 -38.22 -25.51 3.74
C ASN A 375 -39.67 -25.42 3.28
N CYS A 376 -40.59 -25.66 4.22
CA CYS A 376 -42.02 -25.65 3.92
C CYS A 376 -42.80 -24.92 5.02
N SER A 377 -43.87 -24.25 4.60
CA SER A 377 -44.92 -23.81 5.52
C SER A 377 -46.28 -24.31 5.07
N GLN A 378 -47.26 -24.27 5.96
CA GLN A 378 -48.62 -24.68 5.64
C GLN A 378 -49.65 -23.82 6.35
N ILE A 379 -50.78 -23.59 5.69
CA ILE A 379 -51.93 -22.90 6.26
C ILE A 379 -53.21 -23.73 6.09
N PRO A 380 -54.15 -23.67 7.06
CA PRO A 380 -55.46 -24.28 6.90
C PRO A 380 -56.30 -23.51 5.88
N VAL A 381 -56.98 -24.26 5.02
CA VAL A 381 -57.89 -23.77 3.99
C VAL A 381 -59.25 -24.44 4.17
N ASP A 382 -60.25 -23.60 4.44
CA ASP A 382 -61.64 -23.99 4.60
C ASP A 382 -62.44 -23.56 3.37
N ILE A 383 -63.05 -24.51 2.67
CA ILE A 383 -63.90 -24.25 1.51
C ILE A 383 -65.36 -24.52 1.88
N TYR A 384 -66.18 -23.48 1.88
CA TYR A 384 -67.62 -23.51 2.12
C TYR A 384 -68.36 -23.55 0.79
N VAL A 385 -69.14 -24.61 0.57
CA VAL A 385 -70.05 -24.67 -0.57
C VAL A 385 -71.33 -23.95 -0.17
N LEU A 386 -71.53 -22.75 -0.72
CA LEU A 386 -72.71 -21.95 -0.45
C LEU A 386 -73.92 -22.56 -1.17
N SER A 387 -74.95 -22.84 -0.37
CA SER A 387 -76.28 -23.07 -0.92
C SER A 387 -76.82 -21.74 -1.42
N THR A 388 -77.58 -21.78 -2.50
CA THR A 388 -78.32 -20.61 -3.01
C THR A 388 -79.46 -20.16 -2.09
N GLU A 389 -79.62 -20.74 -0.89
CA GLU A 389 -80.79 -20.53 -0.02
C GLU A 389 -80.59 -19.68 1.27
N ASN A 390 -79.41 -19.12 1.60
CA ASN A 390 -79.21 -18.37 2.87
C ASN A 390 -78.65 -16.93 2.71
N ASP A 391 -79.51 -15.92 2.93
CA ASP A 391 -79.22 -14.47 2.90
C ASP A 391 -79.30 -13.84 4.32
N ASP A 392 -78.20 -13.27 4.80
CA ASP A 392 -78.05 -12.53 6.08
C ASP A 392 -78.58 -11.09 6.00
N GLY A 393 -79.06 -10.64 4.83
CA GLY A 393 -79.85 -9.42 4.68
C GLY A 393 -79.07 -8.11 4.80
N ASN A 394 -77.74 -8.10 4.65
CA ASN A 394 -76.97 -6.87 4.45
C ASN A 394 -76.71 -6.64 2.94
N PRO A 395 -76.44 -5.39 2.49
CA PRO A 395 -76.01 -5.14 1.12
C PRO A 395 -74.74 -5.91 0.78
N LYS A 396 -74.76 -6.71 -0.30
CA LYS A 396 -73.64 -7.56 -0.69
C LYS A 396 -72.89 -6.96 -1.87
N TRP A 397 -71.65 -6.60 -1.65
CA TRP A 397 -70.78 -6.15 -2.73
C TRP A 397 -70.48 -7.29 -3.70
N ILE A 398 -71.02 -7.20 -4.92
CA ILE A 398 -70.83 -8.16 -6.02
C ILE A 398 -69.51 -7.89 -6.74
N TYR A 399 -69.24 -6.62 -7.04
CA TYR A 399 -68.06 -6.19 -7.81
C TYR A 399 -67.52 -4.87 -7.25
N PRO A 400 -66.20 -4.64 -7.30
CA PRO A 400 -65.12 -5.56 -7.66
C PRO A 400 -64.68 -6.41 -6.48
N SER A 401 -63.90 -7.47 -6.70
CA SER A 401 -63.37 -8.36 -5.65
C SER A 401 -62.57 -7.59 -4.58
N VAL A 402 -62.39 -8.20 -3.40
CA VAL A 402 -61.55 -7.63 -2.34
C VAL A 402 -60.14 -7.38 -2.88
N GLY A 403 -59.57 -6.20 -2.59
CA GLY A 403 -58.24 -5.81 -3.05
C GLY A 403 -58.20 -5.15 -4.43
N PHE A 404 -59.33 -4.77 -5.01
CA PHE A 404 -59.37 -4.05 -6.28
C PHE A 404 -58.66 -2.69 -6.19
N VAL A 405 -57.85 -2.39 -7.21
CA VAL A 405 -57.04 -1.17 -7.30
C VAL A 405 -57.59 -0.27 -8.40
N LEU A 406 -57.73 1.01 -8.08
CA LEU A 406 -58.10 2.09 -8.99
C LEU A 406 -56.87 2.94 -9.31
N TYR A 407 -56.91 3.61 -10.46
CA TYR A 407 -55.80 4.45 -10.93
C TYR A 407 -56.26 5.88 -11.17
N ALA A 408 -55.41 6.84 -10.78
CA ALA A 408 -55.60 8.26 -11.05
C ALA A 408 -54.27 8.91 -11.43
N PRO A 409 -54.21 9.81 -12.42
CA PRO A 409 -53.02 10.60 -12.64
C PRO A 409 -52.77 11.53 -11.45
N GLU A 410 -51.51 11.64 -11.02
CA GLU A 410 -51.14 12.65 -10.02
C GLU A 410 -51.32 14.08 -10.55
N GLU A 411 -51.23 15.08 -9.68
CA GLU A 411 -51.38 16.51 -10.03
C GLU A 411 -52.68 16.88 -10.78
N THR A 412 -53.67 15.97 -10.82
CA THR A 412 -54.98 16.17 -11.47
C THR A 412 -56.13 16.27 -10.46
N PRO A 413 -56.35 17.46 -9.86
CA PRO A 413 -57.44 17.65 -8.91
C PRO A 413 -58.79 17.55 -9.64
N ASN A 414 -59.82 17.07 -8.95
CA ASN A 414 -61.15 16.78 -9.51
C ASN A 414 -61.20 15.65 -10.55
N TYR A 415 -60.17 14.82 -10.64
CA TYR A 415 -60.19 13.63 -11.50
C TYR A 415 -61.25 12.62 -11.01
N VAL A 416 -62.10 12.17 -11.93
CA VAL A 416 -63.12 11.15 -11.66
C VAL A 416 -62.55 9.76 -11.96
N LEU A 417 -62.47 8.91 -10.93
CA LEU A 417 -61.99 7.55 -11.07
C LEU A 417 -62.92 6.77 -12.00
N ASN A 418 -62.34 5.97 -12.89
CA ASN A 418 -63.07 5.17 -13.85
C ASN A 418 -62.35 3.84 -14.11
N VAL A 419 -63.11 2.83 -14.51
CA VAL A 419 -62.60 1.53 -14.94
C VAL A 419 -63.05 1.30 -16.38
N ASN A 420 -62.10 1.26 -17.33
CA ASN A 420 -62.38 1.14 -18.77
C ASN A 420 -63.36 2.22 -19.29
N GLY A 421 -63.25 3.46 -18.79
CA GLY A 421 -64.13 4.58 -19.16
C GLY A 421 -65.48 4.61 -18.43
N ASN A 422 -65.77 3.64 -17.55
CA ASN A 422 -67.00 3.63 -16.75
C ASN A 422 -66.77 4.27 -15.38
N THR A 423 -67.58 5.28 -15.02
CA THR A 423 -67.54 5.94 -13.71
C THR A 423 -68.33 5.21 -12.62
N LYS A 424 -69.16 4.23 -13.01
CA LYS A 424 -69.79 3.29 -12.09
C LYS A 424 -68.83 2.13 -11.83
N ILE A 425 -68.12 2.22 -10.71
CA ILE A 425 -67.01 1.32 -10.38
C ILE A 425 -67.48 0.08 -9.60
N PHE A 426 -68.62 0.18 -8.90
CA PHE A 426 -69.07 -0.85 -7.97
C PHE A 426 -70.45 -1.41 -8.32
N GLU A 427 -70.65 -2.68 -7.97
CA GLU A 427 -71.96 -3.33 -7.99
C GLU A 427 -72.26 -3.90 -6.61
N VAL A 428 -73.41 -3.52 -6.07
CA VAL A 428 -73.89 -3.96 -4.76
C VAL A 428 -75.30 -4.50 -4.91
N MET A 429 -75.52 -5.71 -4.38
CA MET A 429 -76.83 -6.31 -4.27
C MET A 429 -77.55 -5.74 -3.05
N PRO A 430 -78.70 -5.05 -3.21
CA PRO A 430 -79.50 -4.56 -2.09
C PRO A 430 -80.27 -5.69 -1.40
N ARG A 431 -80.77 -5.42 -0.19
CA ARG A 431 -81.43 -6.41 0.68
C ARG A 431 -82.77 -6.96 0.15
N ARG A 432 -83.44 -6.24 -0.76
CA ARG A 432 -84.64 -6.64 -1.54
C ARG A 432 -85.28 -5.38 -2.13
N GLY A 433 -85.10 -5.11 -3.42
CA GLY A 433 -85.81 -4.02 -4.12
C GLY A 433 -85.49 -2.58 -3.66
N ASN A 434 -84.67 -2.39 -2.63
CA ASN A 434 -84.21 -1.09 -2.16
C ASN A 434 -83.02 -0.55 -2.96
N VAL A 435 -82.83 0.78 -2.95
CA VAL A 435 -81.71 1.46 -3.61
C VAL A 435 -80.55 1.62 -2.62
N THR A 436 -79.37 1.13 -2.98
CA THR A 436 -78.14 1.30 -2.20
C THR A 436 -77.54 2.68 -2.41
N THR A 437 -77.12 3.34 -1.32
CA THR A 437 -76.34 4.58 -1.35
C THR A 437 -74.90 4.35 -0.85
N TYR A 438 -74.01 5.29 -1.13
CA TYR A 438 -72.58 5.18 -0.84
C TYR A 438 -72.09 6.33 0.05
N GLU A 439 -71.20 6.03 0.98
CA GLU A 439 -70.50 7.03 1.78
C GLU A 439 -69.05 6.61 2.02
N LEU A 440 -68.15 7.59 2.04
CA LEU A 440 -66.78 7.37 2.51
C LEU A 440 -66.79 7.28 4.04
N SER A 441 -66.19 6.23 4.57
CA SER A 441 -66.07 6.06 6.00
C SER A 441 -65.00 7.02 6.54
N PRO A 442 -65.30 7.83 7.58
CA PRO A 442 -64.31 8.69 8.23
C PRO A 442 -63.22 7.90 8.96
N LEU A 443 -63.40 6.58 9.11
CA LEU A 443 -62.40 5.65 9.64
C LEU A 443 -61.35 5.26 8.59
N GLY A 444 -61.54 5.60 7.31
CA GLY A 444 -60.54 5.40 6.27
C GLY A 444 -59.42 6.45 6.37
N PRO A 445 -58.13 6.06 6.35
CA PRO A 445 -57.01 6.96 6.59
C PRO A 445 -56.92 8.10 5.57
N ASP A 446 -57.33 7.85 4.33
CA ASP A 446 -57.18 8.78 3.20
C ASP A 446 -58.49 9.42 2.74
N ALA A 447 -59.57 9.28 3.53
CA ALA A 447 -60.91 9.72 3.14
C ALA A 447 -61.00 11.24 2.82
N LYS A 448 -60.06 12.06 3.29
CA LYS A 448 -60.02 13.52 3.04
C LYS A 448 -59.61 13.88 1.62
N SER A 449 -58.84 13.02 0.96
CA SER A 449 -58.30 13.27 -0.38
C SER A 449 -59.31 12.96 -1.50
N PHE A 450 -60.48 12.39 -1.15
CA PHE A 450 -61.48 11.91 -2.09
C PHE A 450 -62.90 12.27 -1.67
N LYS A 451 -63.81 12.30 -2.65
CA LYS A 451 -65.26 12.38 -2.43
C LYS A 451 -65.95 11.24 -3.17
N VAL A 452 -67.05 10.72 -2.62
CA VAL A 452 -67.91 9.72 -3.27
C VAL A 452 -69.31 10.28 -3.48
N ASN A 453 -69.86 10.12 -4.67
CA ASN A 453 -71.25 10.45 -4.95
C ASN A 453 -72.17 9.39 -4.32
N SER A 454 -73.08 9.83 -3.46
CA SER A 454 -73.91 8.92 -2.66
C SER A 454 -74.92 8.09 -3.44
N THR A 455 -75.23 8.45 -4.69
CA THR A 455 -76.21 7.73 -5.53
C THR A 455 -75.55 6.96 -6.67
N THR A 456 -74.49 7.51 -7.27
CA THR A 456 -73.82 6.85 -8.41
C THR A 456 -72.63 5.99 -7.97
N GLY A 457 -72.06 6.23 -6.78
CA GLY A 457 -70.83 5.58 -6.32
C GLY A 457 -69.57 6.11 -7.01
N GLU A 458 -69.67 7.18 -7.80
CA GLU A 458 -68.55 7.82 -8.47
C GLU A 458 -67.57 8.42 -7.44
N ILE A 459 -66.28 8.12 -7.59
CA ILE A 459 -65.22 8.65 -6.72
C ILE A 459 -64.46 9.74 -7.47
N THR A 460 -64.21 10.86 -6.81
CA THR A 460 -63.43 11.96 -7.37
C THR A 460 -62.29 12.35 -6.43
N VAL A 461 -61.12 12.64 -7.00
CA VAL A 461 -59.97 13.23 -6.32
C VAL A 461 -60.30 14.67 -5.91
N VAL A 462 -60.00 15.06 -4.67
CA VAL A 462 -60.32 16.40 -4.14
C VAL A 462 -59.14 17.37 -4.33
N ASP A 463 -57.95 16.96 -3.92
CA ASP A 463 -56.75 17.80 -3.91
C ASP A 463 -55.74 17.41 -5.00
N ARG A 464 -54.65 18.18 -5.14
CA ARG A 464 -53.50 17.78 -5.95
C ARG A 464 -52.70 16.75 -5.16
N LEU A 465 -52.84 15.49 -5.55
CA LEU A 465 -52.09 14.39 -4.98
C LEU A 465 -50.78 14.21 -5.76
N ASP A 466 -49.74 13.83 -5.06
CA ASP A 466 -48.34 13.78 -5.52
C ASP A 466 -47.83 12.37 -5.19
N ARG A 467 -47.41 11.64 -6.22
CA ARG A 467 -47.01 10.24 -6.14
C ARG A 467 -45.71 10.08 -5.35
N GLU A 468 -44.75 10.98 -5.55
CA GLU A 468 -43.46 10.99 -4.84
C GLU A 468 -43.64 11.19 -3.33
N LYS A 469 -44.74 11.82 -2.89
CA LYS A 469 -45.12 11.90 -1.48
C LYS A 469 -45.90 10.67 -1.00
N GLN A 470 -46.89 10.22 -1.76
CA GLN A 470 -47.71 9.05 -1.42
C GLN A 470 -48.32 8.44 -2.68
N GLU A 471 -47.81 7.29 -3.09
CA GLU A 471 -48.25 6.59 -4.30
C GLU A 471 -49.63 5.92 -4.15
N THR A 472 -49.95 5.37 -2.98
CA THR A 472 -51.18 4.58 -2.77
C THR A 472 -52.02 5.13 -1.61
N TYR A 473 -53.32 5.22 -1.85
CA TYR A 473 -54.34 5.68 -0.90
C TYR A 473 -55.35 4.57 -0.61
N ASN A 474 -55.78 4.45 0.64
CA ASN A 474 -56.73 3.44 1.11
C ASN A 474 -58.07 4.08 1.51
N LEU A 475 -59.11 3.71 0.77
CA LEU A 475 -60.48 4.20 0.96
C LEU A 475 -61.37 3.09 1.52
N LEU A 476 -62.07 3.37 2.61
CA LEU A 476 -63.14 2.51 3.11
C LEU A 476 -64.48 3.11 2.70
N ILE A 477 -65.22 2.43 1.83
CA ILE A 477 -66.54 2.89 1.34
C ILE A 477 -67.61 1.98 1.91
N ASN A 478 -68.65 2.59 2.48
CA ASN A 478 -69.83 1.87 2.97
C ASN A 478 -70.92 1.89 1.90
N ALA A 479 -71.43 0.71 1.58
CA ALA A 479 -72.73 0.57 0.93
C ALA A 479 -73.81 0.59 2.01
N VAL A 480 -74.80 1.46 1.85
CA VAL A 480 -75.85 1.71 2.83
C VAL A 480 -77.21 1.41 2.22
N ASP A 481 -77.99 0.57 2.88
CA ASP A 481 -79.40 0.33 2.55
C ASP A 481 -80.26 0.75 3.76
N MET A 482 -81.30 1.52 3.48
CA MET A 482 -82.23 2.04 4.48
C MET A 482 -83.49 1.19 4.51
N PHE A 483 -83.73 0.49 5.61
CA PHE A 483 -84.95 -0.29 5.82
C PHE A 483 -85.62 0.12 7.14
N ASN A 484 -86.87 0.59 7.06
CA ASN A 484 -87.63 1.10 8.21
C ASN A 484 -86.87 2.12 9.09
N GLY A 485 -86.09 3.00 8.46
CA GLY A 485 -85.30 4.02 9.16
C GLY A 485 -84.01 3.51 9.81
N ILE A 486 -83.69 2.22 9.66
CA ILE A 486 -82.44 1.62 10.13
C ILE A 486 -81.48 1.50 8.94
N ALA A 487 -80.26 2.00 9.11
CA ALA A 487 -79.20 1.89 8.12
C ALA A 487 -78.46 0.57 8.28
N TYR A 488 -78.48 -0.26 7.23
CA TYR A 488 -77.69 -1.48 7.12
C TYR A 488 -76.48 -1.17 6.26
N LYS A 489 -75.28 -1.31 6.83
CA LYS A 489 -74.03 -0.90 6.21
C LYS A 489 -73.09 -2.07 6.00
N THR A 490 -72.44 -2.10 4.83
CA THR A 490 -71.35 -3.03 4.56
C THR A 490 -70.18 -2.24 3.97
N GLY A 491 -69.06 -2.20 4.69
CA GLY A 491 -67.84 -1.52 4.25
C GLY A 491 -66.98 -2.40 3.35
N ARG A 492 -66.36 -1.81 2.32
CA ARG A 492 -65.33 -2.45 1.49
C ARG A 492 -64.15 -1.49 1.33
N GLN A 493 -62.94 -2.03 1.44
CA GLN A 493 -61.69 -1.29 1.20
C GLN A 493 -61.36 -1.28 -0.30
N PHE A 494 -60.88 -0.12 -0.76
CA PHE A 494 -60.44 0.16 -2.12
C PHE A 494 -59.09 0.86 -2.07
N TYR A 495 -58.20 0.50 -2.98
CA TYR A 495 -56.92 1.16 -3.13
C TYR A 495 -56.95 2.06 -4.36
N VAL A 496 -56.43 3.28 -4.22
CA VAL A 496 -56.18 4.18 -5.36
C VAL A 496 -54.68 4.36 -5.47
N THR A 497 -54.11 3.90 -6.57
CA THR A 497 -52.69 4.09 -6.89
C THR A 497 -52.56 5.22 -7.90
N LEU A 498 -51.69 6.17 -7.63
CA LEU A 498 -51.41 7.26 -8.56
C LEU A 498 -50.57 6.75 -9.73
N THR A 499 -50.95 7.13 -10.94
CA THR A 499 -50.09 6.97 -12.12
C THR A 499 -49.22 8.19 -12.26
N ASP A 500 -47.97 7.92 -12.59
CA ASP A 500 -46.89 8.88 -12.68
C ASP A 500 -47.05 9.94 -13.79
N ILE A 501 -46.65 11.18 -13.49
CA ILE A 501 -46.48 12.28 -14.43
C ILE A 501 -45.04 12.80 -14.31
N ASP A 502 -44.39 13.04 -15.46
CA ASP A 502 -43.07 13.66 -15.57
C ASP A 502 -43.11 15.14 -15.11
N ASP A 503 -42.96 15.36 -13.80
CA ASP A 503 -43.06 16.66 -13.13
C ASP A 503 -41.81 17.02 -12.28
N ASN A 504 -40.91 16.07 -12.03
CA ASN A 504 -39.60 16.31 -11.44
C ASN A 504 -38.50 16.41 -12.52
N GLU A 505 -37.40 17.08 -12.18
CA GLU A 505 -36.22 17.12 -13.04
C GLU A 505 -35.12 16.29 -12.38
N ALA A 506 -34.31 15.60 -13.18
CA ALA A 506 -33.14 14.88 -12.70
C ALA A 506 -32.20 15.78 -11.86
N THR A 507 -31.71 15.24 -10.74
CA THR A 507 -30.93 15.98 -9.73
C THR A 507 -29.70 15.19 -9.22
N PHE A 508 -28.63 15.90 -8.88
CA PHE A 508 -27.45 15.42 -8.15
C PHE A 508 -27.52 15.73 -6.64
N THR A 509 -28.64 16.26 -6.15
CA THR A 509 -28.92 16.40 -4.73
C THR A 509 -30.04 15.45 -4.37
N ASN A 510 -29.85 14.67 -3.31
CA ASN A 510 -30.88 13.75 -2.85
C ASN A 510 -32.10 14.56 -2.36
N PRO A 511 -33.29 14.48 -3.01
CA PRO A 511 -34.49 15.06 -2.46
C PRO A 511 -34.81 14.30 -1.16
N LYS A 512 -35.06 15.03 -0.07
CA LYS A 512 -35.30 14.44 1.25
C LYS A 512 -36.32 13.30 1.14
N ASN A 513 -35.87 12.09 1.49
CA ASN A 513 -36.63 10.82 1.56
C ASN A 513 -36.50 9.83 0.38
N TYR A 514 -35.62 10.05 -0.60
CA TYR A 514 -35.19 8.98 -1.51
C TYR A 514 -33.83 8.40 -1.06
N GLU A 515 -33.68 7.10 -0.89
CA GLU A 515 -32.36 6.48 -0.67
C GLU A 515 -31.79 6.03 -2.02
N GLY A 516 -30.55 6.43 -2.35
CA GLY A 516 -29.83 5.93 -3.54
C GLY A 516 -29.08 6.95 -4.42
N CYS A 517 -29.16 8.24 -4.09
CA CYS A 517 -28.59 9.34 -4.88
C CYS A 517 -27.30 9.90 -4.26
N LEU A 518 -26.27 10.13 -5.08
CA LEU A 518 -25.06 10.85 -4.67
C LEU A 518 -25.45 12.30 -4.37
N ARG A 519 -25.15 12.77 -3.16
CA ARG A 519 -25.30 14.20 -2.80
C ARG A 519 -24.00 14.93 -3.12
N ILE A 520 -23.98 15.68 -4.21
CA ILE A 520 -22.80 16.48 -4.62
C ILE A 520 -22.97 17.93 -4.13
N ASP A 521 -22.75 18.17 -2.84
CA ASP A 521 -22.78 19.53 -2.26
C ASP A 521 -21.47 20.32 -2.48
N ARG A 522 -20.45 19.66 -3.03
CA ARG A 522 -19.09 20.18 -3.23
C ARG A 522 -18.54 19.67 -4.56
N PRO A 523 -17.55 20.34 -5.17
CA PRO A 523 -16.90 19.82 -6.38
C PRO A 523 -16.40 18.39 -6.17
N LEU A 524 -16.81 17.50 -7.06
CA LEU A 524 -16.38 16.11 -7.08
C LEU A 524 -14.95 16.06 -7.61
N VAL A 525 -14.02 15.57 -6.79
CA VAL A 525 -12.62 15.40 -7.18
C VAL A 525 -12.41 14.03 -7.79
N ILE A 526 -11.91 13.99 -9.02
CA ILE A 526 -11.64 12.76 -9.78
C ILE A 526 -10.17 12.76 -10.13
N SER A 527 -9.46 11.66 -9.89
CA SER A 527 -8.05 11.55 -10.27
C SER A 527 -7.88 10.69 -11.51
N VAL A 528 -7.21 11.22 -12.54
CA VAL A 528 -6.93 10.53 -13.80
C VAL A 528 -5.42 10.45 -13.97
N ARG A 529 -4.90 9.28 -14.34
CA ARG A 529 -3.46 9.13 -14.56
C ARG A 529 -3.06 9.75 -15.91
N GLU A 530 -1.91 10.38 -15.97
CA GLU A 530 -1.29 10.77 -17.22
C GLU A 530 -1.07 9.57 -18.16
N ASN A 531 -0.91 9.84 -19.46
CA ASN A 531 -0.82 8.88 -20.53
C ASN A 531 -2.07 7.99 -20.70
N THR A 532 -3.17 8.32 -20.00
CA THR A 532 -4.47 7.68 -20.22
C THR A 532 -4.87 7.87 -21.69
N PRO A 533 -5.05 6.79 -22.48
CA PRO A 533 -5.38 6.89 -23.89
C PRO A 533 -6.73 7.56 -24.15
N ALA A 534 -6.96 7.96 -25.40
CA ALA A 534 -8.28 8.40 -25.85
C ALA A 534 -9.32 7.26 -25.79
N ASN A 535 -10.58 7.63 -25.58
CA ASN A 535 -11.77 6.79 -25.48
C ASN A 535 -11.80 5.86 -24.26
N VAL A 536 -11.18 6.26 -23.14
CA VAL A 536 -11.23 5.52 -21.87
C VAL A 536 -12.24 6.16 -20.95
N SER A 537 -13.09 5.34 -20.33
CA SER A 537 -14.00 5.77 -19.26
C SER A 537 -13.23 6.00 -17.97
N VAL A 538 -13.29 7.22 -17.43
CA VAL A 538 -12.55 7.60 -16.20
C VAL A 538 -13.44 7.71 -14.97
N TYR A 539 -14.74 7.97 -15.16
CA TYR A 539 -15.71 8.07 -14.07
C TYR A 539 -17.14 7.92 -14.61
N THR A 540 -18.10 7.54 -13.77
CA THR A 540 -19.53 7.51 -14.13
C THR A 540 -20.35 8.31 -13.13
N LEU A 541 -21.02 9.33 -13.61
CA LEU A 541 -21.91 10.18 -12.84
C LEU A 541 -23.25 9.47 -12.63
N LYS A 542 -23.85 9.71 -11.46
CA LYS A 542 -25.17 9.18 -11.11
C LYS A 542 -26.03 10.28 -10.48
N ALA A 543 -26.93 10.83 -11.28
CA ALA A 543 -28.06 11.63 -10.85
C ALA A 543 -29.27 10.73 -10.58
N CYS A 544 -30.32 11.32 -10.01
CA CYS A 544 -31.60 10.68 -9.75
C CYS A 544 -32.74 11.50 -10.30
N ASP A 545 -33.77 10.79 -10.76
CA ASP A 545 -35.04 11.38 -11.15
C ASP A 545 -36.13 10.69 -10.31
N PRO A 546 -36.82 11.42 -9.40
CA PRO A 546 -37.81 10.86 -8.48
C PRO A 546 -39.06 10.27 -9.15
N ASP A 547 -39.28 10.57 -10.44
CA ASP A 547 -40.45 10.12 -11.18
C ASP A 547 -40.50 8.58 -11.31
N GLY A 548 -41.63 8.09 -11.76
CA GLY A 548 -41.93 6.69 -11.92
C GLY A 548 -41.23 6.04 -13.12
N PRO A 549 -41.26 4.70 -13.20
CA PRO A 549 -40.67 3.95 -14.29
C PRO A 549 -41.14 4.45 -15.66
N GLY A 550 -40.18 4.92 -16.47
CA GLY A 550 -40.41 5.40 -17.82
C GLY A 550 -40.46 6.92 -17.97
N ASN A 551 -40.62 7.68 -16.88
CA ASN A 551 -40.42 9.14 -16.86
C ASN A 551 -39.11 9.52 -16.16
N ASN A 552 -38.60 8.67 -15.27
CA ASN A 552 -37.29 8.80 -14.60
C ASN A 552 -36.04 8.54 -15.47
N GLY A 553 -36.15 8.66 -16.79
CA GLY A 553 -34.99 8.51 -17.68
C GLY A 553 -34.08 9.72 -17.54
N ILE A 554 -32.76 9.53 -17.46
CA ILE A 554 -31.79 10.61 -17.27
C ILE A 554 -30.84 10.68 -18.46
N LEU A 555 -30.57 11.89 -18.94
CA LEU A 555 -29.51 12.19 -19.89
C LEU A 555 -28.50 13.16 -19.27
N TYR A 556 -27.22 12.94 -19.57
CA TYR A 556 -26.13 13.80 -19.11
C TYR A 556 -25.54 14.59 -20.27
N ARG A 557 -25.16 15.83 -20.01
CA ARG A 557 -24.43 16.65 -21.00
C ARG A 557 -23.60 17.74 -20.32
N LEU A 558 -22.63 18.29 -21.04
CA LEU A 558 -21.87 19.44 -20.56
C LEU A 558 -22.80 20.64 -20.35
N TYR A 559 -22.74 21.22 -19.17
CA TYR A 559 -23.50 22.41 -18.82
C TYR A 559 -22.87 23.63 -19.48
N ASN A 560 -23.62 24.33 -20.34
CA ASN A 560 -23.16 25.50 -21.10
C ASN A 560 -23.67 26.83 -20.50
N GLY A 561 -23.93 26.86 -19.19
CA GLY A 561 -24.48 28.01 -18.50
C GLY A 561 -23.44 28.87 -17.78
N SER A 562 -23.78 30.14 -17.66
CA SER A 562 -22.98 31.23 -17.11
C SER A 562 -23.01 31.30 -15.58
N SER A 563 -22.32 30.39 -14.88
CA SER A 563 -22.06 30.50 -13.43
C SER A 563 -20.57 30.68 -13.16
N ASP A 564 -20.19 31.40 -12.09
CA ASP A 564 -18.78 31.74 -11.76
C ASP A 564 -17.84 30.51 -11.77
N TYR A 565 -18.34 29.33 -11.40
CA TYR A 565 -17.59 28.06 -11.44
C TYR A 565 -17.54 27.41 -12.83
N CYS A 566 -18.58 27.56 -13.65
CA CYS A 566 -18.66 26.95 -14.99
C CYS A 566 -18.05 27.83 -16.09
N TYR A 567 -17.61 29.05 -15.78
CA TYR A 567 -16.86 29.90 -16.70
C TYR A 567 -15.40 29.46 -16.93
N GLN A 568 -14.87 28.56 -16.09
CA GLN A 568 -13.50 28.04 -16.18
C GLN A 568 -13.45 26.63 -16.78
N GLN A 569 -14.41 26.26 -17.66
CA GLN A 569 -14.33 25.00 -18.39
C GLN A 569 -13.12 25.01 -19.32
N ASN A 570 -12.05 24.35 -18.89
CA ASN A 570 -10.80 24.29 -19.62
C ASN A 570 -10.74 22.99 -20.43
N ASN A 571 -10.40 23.10 -21.73
CA ASN A 571 -10.05 21.99 -22.62
C ASN A 571 -11.01 20.79 -22.59
N ILE A 572 -12.32 21.05 -22.77
CA ILE A 572 -13.36 20.03 -23.05
C ILE A 572 -13.10 19.16 -24.30
N SER A 573 -12.02 19.46 -25.04
CA SER A 573 -11.51 18.63 -26.14
C SER A 573 -10.83 17.36 -25.66
N ASP A 574 -10.39 17.30 -24.41
CA ASP A 574 -9.55 16.22 -23.88
C ASP A 574 -10.36 15.27 -23.00
N ILE A 575 -11.35 15.79 -22.26
CA ILE A 575 -12.30 15.00 -21.46
C ILE A 575 -13.72 15.51 -21.71
N THR A 576 -14.65 14.59 -21.94
CA THR A 576 -16.06 14.88 -22.21
C THR A 576 -16.97 13.97 -21.39
N VAL A 577 -18.27 14.24 -21.38
CA VAL A 577 -19.28 13.34 -20.81
C VAL A 577 -20.20 12.82 -21.92
N ASP A 578 -20.55 11.55 -21.87
CA ASP A 578 -21.57 10.96 -22.75
C ASP A 578 -22.99 11.12 -22.19
N SER A 579 -23.99 10.70 -22.96
CA SER A 579 -25.40 10.81 -22.55
C SER A 579 -25.78 9.94 -21.35
N ASN A 580 -24.94 8.97 -20.98
CA ASN A 580 -25.16 8.05 -19.85
C ASN A 580 -24.41 8.51 -18.58
N GLY A 581 -23.70 9.64 -18.63
CA GLY A 581 -22.97 10.19 -17.50
C GLY A 581 -21.54 9.65 -17.38
N VAL A 582 -21.03 8.92 -18.37
CA VAL A 582 -19.66 8.43 -18.38
C VAL A 582 -18.73 9.55 -18.83
N LEU A 583 -17.76 9.89 -18.00
CA LEU A 583 -16.63 10.74 -18.38
C LEU A 583 -15.66 9.94 -19.22
N ILE A 584 -15.36 10.43 -20.42
CA ILE A 584 -14.54 9.75 -21.42
C ILE A 584 -13.43 10.69 -21.88
N THR A 585 -12.20 10.19 -21.94
CA THR A 585 -11.08 10.89 -22.56
C THR A 585 -11.27 10.95 -24.07
N ARG A 586 -10.99 12.07 -24.71
CA ARG A 586 -11.02 12.23 -26.19
C ARG A 586 -9.62 12.26 -26.79
N ARG A 587 -8.62 12.54 -25.97
CA ARG A 587 -7.20 12.59 -26.32
C ARG A 587 -6.40 11.87 -25.25
N ILE A 588 -5.11 11.65 -25.55
CA ILE A 588 -4.17 11.22 -24.53
C ILE A 588 -4.04 12.35 -23.51
N ILE A 589 -4.14 12.02 -22.23
CA ILE A 589 -4.01 12.98 -21.14
C ILE A 589 -2.53 13.20 -20.84
N ASP A 590 -2.14 14.46 -20.78
CA ASP A 590 -0.76 14.94 -20.63
C ASP A 590 -0.74 15.98 -19.50
N TYR A 591 -0.01 15.67 -18.43
CA TYR A 591 0.10 16.47 -17.22
C TYR A 591 0.88 17.76 -17.46
N GLU A 592 1.95 17.71 -18.28
CA GLU A 592 2.74 18.87 -18.67
C GLU A 592 1.89 19.88 -19.45
N HIS A 593 0.89 19.40 -20.19
CA HIS A 593 -0.06 20.23 -20.90
C HIS A 593 -1.17 20.79 -19.99
N ASN A 594 -1.87 19.94 -19.23
CA ASN A 594 -2.93 20.36 -18.29
C ASN A 594 -2.93 19.51 -17.02
N LYS A 595 -2.66 20.16 -15.88
CA LYS A 595 -2.61 19.50 -14.56
C LYS A 595 -3.98 19.19 -13.96
N GLU A 596 -5.00 19.93 -14.38
CA GLU A 596 -6.38 19.71 -13.95
C GLU A 596 -7.40 20.14 -15.02
N TYR A 597 -8.58 19.51 -14.99
CA TYR A 597 -9.75 19.88 -15.80
C TYR A 597 -10.94 20.18 -14.88
N ASN A 598 -11.53 21.36 -15.03
CA ASN A 598 -12.72 21.75 -14.28
C ASN A 598 -13.94 21.67 -15.23
N LEU A 599 -14.89 20.78 -14.96
CA LEU A 599 -16.06 20.54 -15.82
C LEU A 599 -17.37 20.73 -15.04
N CYS A 600 -18.40 21.21 -15.72
CA CYS A 600 -19.77 21.19 -15.19
C CYS A 600 -20.63 20.27 -16.05
N VAL A 601 -21.30 19.31 -15.42
CA VAL A 601 -22.21 18.38 -16.09
C VAL A 601 -23.62 18.60 -15.57
N GLU A 602 -24.57 18.78 -16.48
CA GLU A 602 -25.99 18.81 -16.13
C GLU A 602 -26.63 17.45 -16.39
N ALA A 603 -27.48 17.02 -15.46
CA ALA A 603 -28.43 15.95 -15.64
C ALA A 603 -29.77 16.56 -16.05
N VAL A 604 -30.42 15.97 -17.03
CA VAL A 604 -31.74 16.38 -17.51
C VAL A 604 -32.63 15.15 -17.69
N SER A 605 -33.92 15.32 -17.51
CA SER A 605 -34.89 14.26 -17.79
C SER A 605 -34.90 13.92 -19.29
N ALA A 606 -35.00 12.63 -19.61
CA ALA A 606 -34.89 12.12 -20.98
C ALA A 606 -36.11 12.49 -21.83
N LYS A 607 -37.24 12.80 -21.17
CA LYS A 607 -38.46 13.31 -21.78
C LYS A 607 -38.66 14.78 -21.40
N PRO A 608 -39.39 15.57 -22.22
CA PRO A 608 -39.73 16.93 -21.86
C PRO A 608 -40.81 16.95 -20.77
N ILE A 609 -40.46 17.51 -19.60
CA ILE A 609 -41.36 17.73 -18.45
C ILE A 609 -42.68 18.36 -18.90
N GLN A 610 -43.80 17.75 -18.54
CA GLN A 610 -45.13 18.29 -18.87
C GLN A 610 -45.60 19.28 -17.79
N GLY A 611 -46.04 20.47 -18.20
CA GLY A 611 -46.75 21.41 -17.30
C GLY A 611 -45.92 22.51 -16.63
N ARG A 612 -44.59 22.58 -16.83
CA ARG A 612 -43.79 23.70 -16.30
C ARG A 612 -43.94 24.97 -17.17
N LYS A 613 -44.62 26.00 -16.65
CA LYS A 613 -44.40 27.38 -17.14
C LYS A 613 -42.95 27.75 -16.84
N LYS A 614 -42.18 28.18 -17.86
CA LYS A 614 -40.83 28.76 -17.69
C LYS A 614 -40.85 29.71 -16.50
N ARG A 615 -40.26 29.32 -15.37
CA ARG A 615 -40.02 30.27 -14.27
C ARG A 615 -39.08 31.33 -14.84
N SER A 616 -39.51 32.59 -14.83
CA SER A 616 -38.58 33.70 -15.09
C SER A 616 -37.54 33.67 -13.98
N PHE A 617 -36.30 33.37 -14.37
CA PHE A 617 -35.17 33.24 -13.47
C PHE A 617 -34.84 34.62 -12.90
N ASP A 618 -35.09 34.83 -11.61
CA ASP A 618 -34.69 36.03 -10.89
C ASP A 618 -33.23 35.85 -10.45
N MET A 619 -32.34 36.51 -11.19
CA MET A 619 -30.88 36.43 -11.07
C MET A 619 -30.34 37.03 -9.76
N SER A 620 -31.21 37.57 -8.90
CA SER A 620 -30.84 38.15 -7.61
C SER A 620 -30.80 37.16 -6.43
N LYS A 621 -31.11 35.87 -6.66
CA LYS A 621 -31.10 34.80 -5.63
C LYS A 621 -30.05 33.69 -5.85
N VAL A 622 -29.04 33.96 -6.68
CA VAL A 622 -28.02 32.97 -7.09
C VAL A 622 -26.93 32.86 -6.02
N ASN A 623 -27.19 32.07 -4.98
CA ASN A 623 -26.15 31.60 -4.05
C ASN A 623 -26.38 30.14 -3.59
N SER A 624 -27.18 29.37 -4.31
CA SER A 624 -27.39 27.94 -4.07
C SER A 624 -27.36 27.18 -5.40
N SER A 625 -26.66 26.05 -5.40
CA SER A 625 -26.53 25.07 -6.48
C SER A 625 -27.77 24.95 -7.37
N LEU A 626 -27.56 24.91 -8.68
CA LEU A 626 -28.51 24.24 -9.54
C LEU A 626 -28.46 22.76 -9.17
N ASP A 627 -29.53 22.23 -8.56
CA ASP A 627 -29.57 20.85 -8.05
C ASP A 627 -29.31 19.79 -9.14
N ASN A 628 -29.52 20.15 -10.41
CA ASN A 628 -29.28 19.31 -11.57
C ASN A 628 -27.88 19.47 -12.21
N VAL A 629 -26.97 20.25 -11.61
CA VAL A 629 -25.60 20.46 -12.13
C VAL A 629 -24.55 19.96 -11.13
N ALA A 630 -23.66 19.08 -11.60
CA ALA A 630 -22.49 18.60 -10.87
C ALA A 630 -21.23 19.38 -11.28
N TYR A 631 -20.44 19.79 -10.28
CA TYR A 631 -19.14 20.43 -10.46
C TYR A 631 -18.03 19.38 -10.31
N LEU A 632 -17.15 19.28 -11.29
CA LEU A 632 -16.10 18.27 -11.34
C LEU A 632 -14.73 18.96 -11.37
N ASN A 633 -13.82 18.55 -10.49
CA ASN A 633 -12.40 18.88 -10.55
C ASN A 633 -11.64 17.58 -10.85
N ILE A 634 -11.09 17.47 -12.05
CA ILE A 634 -10.36 16.30 -12.49
C ILE A 634 -8.87 16.60 -12.36
N GLN A 635 -8.20 15.94 -11.42
CA GLN A 635 -6.78 16.10 -11.15
C GLN A 635 -5.98 15.07 -11.94
N ILE A 636 -4.94 15.52 -12.65
CA ILE A 636 -4.06 14.62 -13.39
C ILE A 636 -2.93 14.16 -12.47
N ILE A 637 -2.79 12.85 -12.34
CA ILE A 637 -1.67 12.21 -11.64
C ILE A 637 -0.52 12.09 -12.64
N ASP A 638 0.48 12.92 -12.41
CA ASP A 638 1.77 12.97 -13.08
C ASP A 638 2.50 11.62 -13.10
N LEU A 639 3.17 11.32 -14.21
CA LEU A 639 4.09 10.20 -14.36
C LEU A 639 5.52 10.69 -14.56
N ASN A 640 6.50 9.89 -14.16
CA ASN A 640 7.90 10.17 -14.47
C ASN A 640 8.21 9.69 -15.90
N ASP A 641 7.78 10.45 -16.90
CA ASP A 641 7.99 10.15 -18.31
C ASP A 641 8.79 11.22 -19.07
N ASN A 642 9.06 12.37 -18.44
CA ASN A 642 10.09 13.28 -18.89
C ASN A 642 11.39 13.05 -18.09
N GLY A 643 12.51 13.41 -18.71
CA GLY A 643 13.82 13.32 -18.09
C GLY A 643 14.43 14.69 -17.90
N PRO A 644 15.39 14.84 -16.97
CA PRO A 644 16.05 16.12 -16.77
C PRO A 644 16.82 16.51 -18.02
N SER A 645 16.66 17.75 -18.46
CA SER A 645 17.28 18.28 -19.67
C SER A 645 18.00 19.59 -19.39
N PHE A 646 19.21 19.74 -19.94
CA PHE A 646 19.93 21.01 -19.92
C PHE A 646 19.46 21.90 -21.08
N PRO A 647 19.08 23.17 -20.82
CA PRO A 647 18.67 24.10 -21.87
C PRO A 647 19.76 24.37 -22.92
N LYS A 648 21.03 24.23 -22.53
CA LYS A 648 22.20 24.43 -23.42
C LYS A 648 23.15 23.23 -23.32
N PRO A 649 23.75 22.79 -24.45
CA PRO A 649 24.69 21.66 -24.45
C PRO A 649 26.04 21.99 -23.79
N ASN A 650 26.41 23.29 -23.80
CA ASN A 650 27.65 23.79 -23.21
C ASN A 650 27.34 24.89 -22.20
N ALA A 651 28.04 24.85 -21.07
CA ALA A 651 28.09 25.94 -20.12
C ALA A 651 29.55 26.36 -19.88
N PHE A 652 29.74 27.61 -19.51
CA PHE A 652 31.06 28.21 -19.37
C PHE A 652 31.13 28.94 -18.04
N GLY A 653 32.27 28.83 -17.36
CA GLY A 653 32.58 29.52 -16.13
C GLY A 653 34.06 29.89 -16.08
N ALA A 654 34.44 30.72 -15.13
CA ALA A 654 35.84 31.08 -14.92
C ALA A 654 36.15 31.16 -13.42
N VAL A 655 37.37 30.77 -13.05
CA VAL A 655 37.85 30.78 -11.68
C VAL A 655 39.26 31.35 -11.63
N GLU A 656 39.50 32.21 -10.64
CA GLU A 656 40.81 32.83 -10.44
C GLU A 656 41.82 31.82 -9.89
N THR A 657 43.11 32.04 -10.13
CA THR A 657 44.18 31.20 -9.56
C THR A 657 44.16 31.13 -8.03
N ASP A 658 43.64 32.16 -7.36
CA ASP A 658 43.38 32.18 -5.91
C ASP A 658 41.89 32.47 -5.65
N PRO A 659 41.02 31.45 -5.73
CA PRO A 659 39.58 31.67 -5.78
C PRO A 659 38.99 32.04 -4.42
N LYS A 660 38.10 33.03 -4.44
CA LYS A 660 37.25 33.37 -3.29
C LYS A 660 36.19 32.28 -3.07
N ALA A 661 35.71 32.14 -1.83
CA ALA A 661 34.66 31.19 -1.48
C ALA A 661 33.34 31.54 -2.21
N GLY A 662 32.86 30.65 -3.07
CA GLY A 662 31.61 30.84 -3.82
C GLY A 662 31.45 29.84 -4.97
N PRO A 663 30.26 29.77 -5.58
CA PRO A 663 30.02 28.94 -6.76
C PRO A 663 30.72 29.53 -7.99
N VAL A 664 31.30 28.66 -8.81
CA VAL A 664 31.88 28.99 -10.13
C VAL A 664 30.80 29.03 -11.20
N LEU A 665 29.83 28.11 -11.13
CA LEU A 665 28.75 27.98 -12.10
C LEU A 665 27.50 27.41 -11.43
N LEU A 666 26.33 27.96 -11.75
CA LEU A 666 25.02 27.39 -11.42
C LEU A 666 24.55 26.49 -12.57
N LEU A 667 23.94 25.35 -12.21
CA LEU A 667 23.38 24.38 -13.14
C LEU A 667 21.88 24.63 -13.31
N ASP A 668 21.41 24.53 -14.55
CA ASP A 668 20.07 24.96 -14.97
C ASP A 668 19.26 23.84 -15.63
N ALA A 669 19.56 22.56 -15.36
CA ALA A 669 18.73 21.47 -15.87
C ALA A 669 17.31 21.58 -15.32
N VAL A 670 16.35 21.30 -16.19
CA VAL A 670 14.91 21.31 -15.91
C VAL A 670 14.34 19.93 -16.19
N ASP A 671 13.46 19.52 -15.30
CA ASP A 671 12.62 18.34 -15.48
C ASP A 671 11.17 18.84 -15.51
N LEU A 672 10.40 18.37 -16.50
CA LEU A 672 9.07 18.92 -16.79
C LEU A 672 7.98 18.29 -15.94
N ASP A 673 8.28 17.14 -15.32
CA ASP A 673 7.33 16.39 -14.51
C ASP A 673 6.87 17.19 -13.27
N GLY A 674 5.84 16.65 -12.63
CA GLY A 674 5.28 17.14 -11.39
C GLY A 674 6.15 16.96 -10.15
N PRO A 675 5.72 17.52 -9.01
CA PRO A 675 6.42 17.41 -7.75
C PRO A 675 6.62 15.94 -7.32
N GLY A 676 7.86 15.57 -7.02
CA GLY A 676 8.25 14.21 -6.64
C GLY A 676 8.79 13.36 -7.80
N ASN A 677 8.50 13.75 -9.05
CA ASN A 677 9.08 13.15 -10.25
C ASN A 677 10.13 14.07 -10.91
N ASN A 678 10.07 15.39 -10.69
CA ASN A 678 11.04 16.35 -11.25
C ASN A 678 12.33 16.57 -10.42
N GLU A 679 12.70 15.61 -9.57
CA GLU A 679 13.90 15.73 -8.74
C GLU A 679 15.16 15.36 -9.54
N ILE A 680 16.12 16.28 -9.60
CA ILE A 680 17.32 16.12 -10.42
C ILE A 680 18.55 15.82 -9.57
N LEU A 681 19.19 14.69 -9.83
CA LEU A 681 20.49 14.32 -9.26
C LEU A 681 21.62 14.73 -10.20
N TYR A 682 22.51 15.59 -9.73
CA TYR A 682 23.69 16.00 -10.48
C TYR A 682 24.93 15.19 -10.08
N ARG A 683 25.77 14.81 -11.05
CA ARG A 683 27.11 14.26 -10.82
C ARG A 683 28.12 14.75 -11.86
N ILE A 684 29.39 14.76 -11.48
CA ILE A 684 30.51 14.94 -12.42
C ILE A 684 30.94 13.55 -12.89
N GLU A 685 30.86 13.29 -14.20
CA GLU A 685 31.28 12.02 -14.80
C GLU A 685 32.77 11.99 -15.10
N ASN A 686 33.31 13.08 -15.65
CA ASN A 686 34.73 13.24 -15.90
C ASN A 686 35.15 14.71 -15.84
N SER A 687 36.46 14.94 -15.72
CA SER A 687 37.08 16.25 -15.71
C SER A 687 38.45 16.14 -16.38
N ILE A 688 38.63 16.89 -17.47
CA ILE A 688 39.84 16.91 -18.27
C ILE A 688 40.37 18.33 -18.29
N PHE A 689 41.61 18.51 -17.86
CA PHE A 689 42.32 19.78 -17.97
C PHE A 689 43.03 19.87 -19.31
N TYR A 690 42.81 20.98 -20.02
CA TYR A 690 43.52 21.35 -21.24
C TYR A 690 44.43 22.56 -20.92
N PRO A 691 45.76 22.37 -20.88
CA PRO A 691 46.71 23.48 -20.80
C PRO A 691 46.68 24.31 -22.09
N VAL A 692 47.42 25.42 -22.11
CA VAL A 692 47.56 26.31 -23.28
C VAL A 692 48.05 25.56 -24.54
N ASP A 693 48.80 24.46 -24.38
CA ASP A 693 49.27 23.61 -25.48
C ASP A 693 48.20 22.66 -26.05
N GLY A 694 47.01 22.60 -25.44
CA GLY A 694 45.90 21.76 -25.84
C GLY A 694 46.04 20.27 -25.47
N SER A 695 47.05 19.87 -24.71
CA SER A 695 47.26 18.46 -24.35
C SER A 695 46.27 17.99 -23.26
N PRO A 696 45.36 17.02 -23.51
CA PRO A 696 44.36 16.60 -22.53
C PRO A 696 45.01 15.89 -21.33
N LYS A 697 44.70 16.35 -20.12
CA LYS A 697 45.16 15.77 -18.86
C LYS A 697 43.96 15.45 -17.97
N PRO A 698 43.62 14.18 -17.72
CA PRO A 698 42.58 13.82 -16.77
C PRO A 698 42.95 14.31 -15.36
N VAL A 699 42.07 15.10 -14.74
CA VAL A 699 42.28 15.64 -13.38
C VAL A 699 40.99 15.49 -12.59
N THR A 700 41.03 14.66 -11.56
CA THR A 700 39.89 14.40 -10.68
C THR A 700 39.93 15.27 -9.43
N GLY A 701 38.76 15.71 -8.96
CA GLY A 701 38.65 16.44 -7.69
C GLY A 701 39.13 17.89 -7.74
N ALA A 702 39.35 18.45 -8.94
CA ALA A 702 39.63 19.88 -9.10
C ALA A 702 38.39 20.75 -8.82
N PHE A 703 37.18 20.20 -8.90
CA PHE A 703 35.94 20.92 -8.58
C PHE A 703 35.00 20.03 -7.77
N ILE A 704 34.20 20.65 -6.91
CA ILE A 704 33.19 19.97 -6.09
C ILE A 704 31.81 20.40 -6.58
N LEU A 705 30.97 19.41 -6.88
CA LEU A 705 29.56 19.63 -7.18
C LEU A 705 28.74 19.60 -5.89
N ARG A 706 27.96 20.65 -5.66
CA ARG A 706 26.97 20.74 -4.58
C ARG A 706 25.58 20.61 -5.19
N GLY A 707 25.04 19.39 -5.18
CA GLY A 707 23.72 19.09 -5.78
C GLY A 707 22.59 19.87 -5.10
N ASP A 708 22.64 20.02 -3.77
CA ASP A 708 21.71 20.83 -2.96
C ASP A 708 21.65 22.30 -3.40
N LYS A 709 22.78 22.83 -3.89
CA LYS A 709 22.90 24.21 -4.38
C LYS A 709 22.84 24.33 -5.89
N LYS A 710 22.68 23.21 -6.61
CA LYS A 710 22.75 23.12 -8.07
C LYS A 710 23.95 23.89 -8.63
N ALA A 711 25.14 23.71 -8.06
CA ALA A 711 26.29 24.54 -8.40
C ALA A 711 27.64 23.83 -8.26
N ILE A 712 28.61 24.25 -9.08
CA ILE A 712 29.99 23.79 -9.05
C ILE A 712 30.83 24.78 -8.24
N TYR A 713 31.69 24.27 -7.36
CA TYR A 713 32.57 25.03 -6.47
C TYR A 713 34.04 24.68 -6.70
N PRO A 714 34.98 25.60 -6.42
CA PRO A 714 36.39 25.26 -6.41
C PRO A 714 36.70 24.25 -5.29
N ALA A 715 37.52 23.25 -5.58
CA ALA A 715 37.97 22.25 -4.62
C ALA A 715 39.33 22.60 -3.99
N TYR A 716 40.16 23.35 -4.72
CA TYR A 716 41.50 23.72 -4.30
C TYR A 716 41.54 25.16 -3.79
N SER A 717 42.44 25.41 -2.86
CA SER A 717 42.75 26.77 -2.40
C SER A 717 43.61 27.55 -3.39
N ASN A 718 44.20 26.90 -4.40
CA ASN A 718 45.03 27.54 -5.41
C ASN A 718 45.03 26.72 -6.72
N TYR A 719 44.85 27.39 -7.86
CA TYR A 719 44.84 26.83 -9.22
C TYR A 719 46.02 27.30 -10.08
N GLY A 720 47.08 27.84 -9.48
CA GLY A 720 48.22 28.45 -10.18
C GLY A 720 48.88 27.55 -11.22
N ASP A 721 48.96 26.23 -10.98
CA ASP A 721 49.52 25.26 -11.93
C ASP A 721 48.65 25.06 -13.19
N TYR A 722 47.41 25.55 -13.17
CA TYR A 722 46.42 25.40 -14.24
C TYR A 722 46.18 26.71 -15.01
N ILE A 723 46.91 27.78 -14.69
CA ILE A 723 46.75 29.12 -15.27
C ILE A 723 46.75 29.11 -16.81
N GLY A 724 45.79 29.83 -17.40
CA GLY A 724 45.65 29.98 -18.85
C GLY A 724 45.04 28.78 -19.57
N GLY A 725 44.90 27.64 -18.88
CA GLY A 725 44.16 26.47 -19.38
C GLY A 725 42.69 26.48 -18.98
N HIS A 726 41.98 25.40 -19.32
CA HIS A 726 40.60 25.20 -18.93
C HIS A 726 40.31 23.75 -18.56
N PHE A 727 39.33 23.55 -17.70
CA PHE A 727 38.76 22.24 -17.40
C PHE A 727 37.50 22.03 -18.21
N GLU A 728 37.45 20.94 -18.96
CA GLU A 728 36.23 20.41 -19.55
C GLU A 728 35.67 19.34 -18.61
N ILE A 729 34.49 19.60 -18.07
CA ILE A 729 33.82 18.79 -17.06
C ILE A 729 32.51 18.28 -17.65
N THR A 730 32.35 16.97 -17.73
CA THR A 730 31.06 16.39 -18.12
C THR A 730 30.16 16.30 -16.89
N VAL A 731 29.11 17.12 -16.86
CA VAL A 731 28.09 17.07 -15.81
C VAL A 731 26.90 16.26 -16.31
N VAL A 732 26.45 15.32 -15.50
CA VAL A 732 25.26 14.50 -15.76
C VAL A 732 24.17 14.95 -14.81
N ALA A 733 23.01 15.30 -15.37
CA ALA A 733 21.76 15.42 -14.65
C ALA A 733 20.96 14.14 -14.89
N SER A 734 20.59 13.45 -13.82
CA SER A 734 19.83 12.20 -13.90
C SER A 734 18.61 12.27 -13.00
N ASP A 735 17.55 11.60 -13.43
CA ASP A 735 16.37 11.40 -12.60
C ASP A 735 16.73 10.63 -11.31
N THR A 736 16.08 10.96 -10.19
CA THR A 736 16.36 10.34 -8.88
C THR A 736 15.81 8.93 -8.75
N THR A 737 14.73 8.61 -9.46
CA THR A 737 14.04 7.33 -9.43
C THR A 737 14.59 6.36 -10.48
N ASN A 738 15.08 6.88 -11.60
CA ASN A 738 15.72 6.12 -12.66
C ASN A 738 16.93 6.86 -13.26
N THR A 739 18.11 6.60 -12.70
CA THR A 739 19.37 7.22 -13.14
C THR A 739 19.77 6.92 -14.60
N SER A 740 19.05 6.03 -15.30
CA SER A 740 19.22 5.77 -16.73
C SER A 740 18.65 6.90 -17.59
N ILE A 741 17.62 7.59 -17.10
CA ILE A 741 17.06 8.80 -17.71
C ILE A 741 17.97 9.96 -17.29
N SER A 742 18.82 10.40 -18.22
CA SER A 742 19.81 11.42 -17.91
C SER A 742 20.15 12.26 -19.14
N SER A 743 20.55 13.49 -18.88
CA SER A 743 21.17 14.38 -19.87
C SER A 743 22.56 14.80 -19.42
N LYS A 744 23.38 15.18 -20.39
CA LYS A 744 24.76 15.61 -20.16
C LYS A 744 24.95 17.03 -20.66
N GLN A 745 25.71 17.81 -19.91
CA GLN A 745 26.18 19.13 -20.31
C GLN A 745 27.69 19.18 -20.16
N THR A 746 28.35 19.77 -21.15
CA THR A 746 29.80 20.01 -21.10
C THR A 746 30.04 21.37 -20.45
N VAL A 747 30.68 21.38 -19.31
CA VAL A 747 31.03 22.58 -18.56
C VAL A 747 32.50 22.91 -18.76
N ASN A 748 32.79 24.11 -19.27
CA ASN A 748 34.15 24.58 -19.50
C ASN A 748 34.50 25.64 -18.45
N ILE A 749 35.43 25.34 -17.54
CA ILE A 749 35.89 26.25 -16.49
C ILE A 749 37.30 26.75 -16.80
N PHE A 750 37.42 28.04 -17.09
CA PHE A 750 38.69 28.69 -17.43
C PHE A 750 39.44 29.16 -16.19
N ILE A 751 40.75 28.91 -16.13
CA ILE A 751 41.60 29.34 -15.01
C ILE A 751 42.34 30.62 -15.41
N TYR A 752 42.07 31.73 -14.72
CA TYR A 752 42.64 33.03 -15.05
C TYR A 752 43.48 33.60 -13.91
N ASP A 753 44.50 34.38 -14.27
CA ASP A 753 45.15 35.34 -13.38
C ASP A 753 44.49 36.71 -13.52
N SER A 754 44.41 37.45 -12.42
CA SER A 754 44.03 38.86 -12.32
C SER A 754 44.55 39.74 -13.47
N LYS A 755 45.72 39.45 -14.03
CA LYS A 755 46.31 40.19 -15.16
C LYS A 755 45.59 40.03 -16.50
N GLN A 756 44.79 38.98 -16.67
CA GLN A 756 44.05 38.67 -17.90
C GLN A 756 42.65 39.31 -17.93
N ALA A 757 42.21 39.90 -16.81
CA ALA A 757 40.90 40.55 -16.72
C ALA A 757 40.91 41.97 -17.29
N LEU A 758 40.00 42.24 -18.22
CA LEU A 758 39.77 43.58 -18.78
C LEU A 758 38.87 44.39 -17.84
N LYS A 759 39.19 45.67 -17.69
CA LYS A 759 38.39 46.70 -17.03
C LYS A 759 37.75 47.60 -18.06
N LEU A 760 36.44 47.82 -17.94
CA LEU A 760 35.73 48.92 -18.59
C LEU A 760 35.32 49.96 -17.54
N ILE A 761 35.54 51.23 -17.86
CA ILE A 761 35.11 52.36 -17.02
C ILE A 761 33.82 52.92 -17.62
N LEU A 762 32.73 52.84 -16.84
CA LEU A 762 31.43 53.39 -17.18
C LEU A 762 31.25 54.75 -16.50
N ASN A 763 30.82 55.77 -17.24
CA ASN A 763 30.43 57.07 -16.70
C ASN A 763 29.01 57.00 -16.11
N LEU A 764 28.88 56.17 -15.08
CA LEU A 764 27.68 55.94 -14.28
C LEU A 764 28.08 55.87 -12.80
N PRO A 765 27.32 56.52 -11.88
CA PRO A 765 27.53 56.39 -10.45
C PRO A 765 27.47 54.91 -10.01
N PRO A 766 28.22 54.49 -8.98
CA PRO A 766 28.29 53.10 -8.53
C PRO A 766 26.94 52.40 -8.33
N ALA A 767 25.93 53.10 -7.80
CA ALA A 767 24.59 52.53 -7.61
C ALA A 767 23.92 52.07 -8.92
N ASP A 768 24.02 52.90 -9.97
CA ASP A 768 23.48 52.59 -11.29
C ASP A 768 24.40 51.64 -12.06
N GLY A 769 25.71 51.85 -11.95
CA GLY A 769 26.73 51.07 -12.63
C GLY A 769 26.72 49.60 -12.20
N PHE A 770 26.63 49.29 -10.90
CA PHE A 770 26.59 47.90 -10.42
C PHE A 770 25.38 47.15 -10.96
N THR A 771 24.20 47.78 -10.91
CA THR A 771 22.94 47.21 -11.44
C THR A 771 23.04 46.92 -12.94
N LYS A 772 23.71 47.79 -13.70
CA LYS A 772 23.85 47.68 -15.16
C LYS A 772 25.04 46.81 -15.60
N SER A 773 26.00 46.51 -14.72
CA SER A 773 27.23 45.79 -15.05
C SER A 773 26.96 44.37 -15.55
N HIS A 774 26.10 43.61 -14.86
CA HIS A 774 25.71 42.27 -15.30
C HIS A 774 24.94 42.28 -16.63
N ALA A 775 24.05 43.26 -16.82
CA ALA A 775 23.30 43.41 -18.06
C ALA A 775 24.20 43.74 -19.26
N LEU A 776 25.21 44.59 -19.05
CA LEU A 776 26.21 44.93 -20.06
C LEU A 776 26.98 43.68 -20.52
N VAL A 777 27.49 42.87 -19.58
CA VAL A 777 28.24 41.64 -19.92
C VAL A 777 27.35 40.61 -20.63
N ARG A 778 26.06 40.52 -20.27
CA ARG A 778 25.10 39.67 -21.00
C ARG A 778 24.87 40.15 -22.43
N GLN A 779 24.67 41.45 -22.66
CA GLN A 779 24.52 42.00 -24.01
C GLN A 779 25.77 41.81 -24.86
N LEU A 780 26.96 41.94 -24.26
CA LEU A 780 28.22 41.63 -24.94
C LEU A 780 28.30 40.18 -25.44
N ALA A 781 27.78 39.25 -24.64
CA ALA A 781 27.71 37.84 -25.01
C ALA A 781 26.70 37.53 -26.13
N GLU A 782 25.72 38.40 -26.39
CA GLU A 782 24.76 38.24 -27.50
C GLU A 782 25.33 38.64 -28.87
N VAL A 783 26.40 39.45 -28.88
CA VAL A 783 26.99 39.97 -30.12
C VAL A 783 27.66 38.88 -30.96
N SER A 784 28.21 37.85 -30.33
CA SER A 784 28.86 36.75 -31.02
C SER A 784 28.91 35.49 -30.17
N SER A 785 28.46 34.37 -30.74
CA SER A 785 28.57 33.03 -30.14
C SER A 785 30.00 32.49 -30.11
N SER A 786 30.95 33.13 -30.80
CA SER A 786 32.37 32.76 -30.81
C SER A 786 33.09 33.09 -29.51
N TYR A 787 32.52 33.95 -28.67
CA TYR A 787 33.14 34.43 -27.44
C TYR A 787 32.24 34.24 -26.23
N TYR A 788 32.85 33.85 -25.12
CA TYR A 788 32.22 33.83 -23.81
C TYR A 788 32.76 35.00 -22.96
N PHE A 789 31.85 35.76 -22.36
CA PHE A 789 32.17 36.88 -21.49
C PHE A 789 31.84 36.52 -20.04
N SER A 790 32.85 36.43 -19.18
CA SER A 790 32.67 36.12 -17.75
C SER A 790 32.79 37.39 -16.91
N TYR A 791 31.70 37.81 -16.27
CA TYR A 791 31.75 38.88 -15.28
C TYR A 791 32.59 38.44 -14.06
N ILE A 792 33.44 39.33 -13.55
CA ILE A 792 34.23 39.10 -12.34
C ILE A 792 33.71 39.95 -11.19
N GLN A 793 33.75 41.28 -11.35
CA GLN A 793 33.37 42.23 -10.32
C GLN A 793 33.09 43.61 -10.90
N SER A 794 32.44 44.46 -10.12
CA SER A 794 32.33 45.89 -10.39
C SER A 794 32.64 46.68 -9.12
N SER A 795 33.31 47.81 -9.25
CA SER A 795 33.66 48.69 -8.13
C SER A 795 33.49 50.16 -8.52
N GLY A 796 33.30 51.04 -7.54
CA GLY A 796 33.38 52.48 -7.81
C GLY A 796 34.80 52.85 -8.26
N ASP A 797 34.93 53.87 -9.10
CA ASP A 797 36.26 54.35 -9.49
C ASP A 797 36.87 55.21 -8.37
N SER A 798 38.15 54.99 -8.06
CA SER A 798 38.85 55.77 -7.02
C SER A 798 39.09 57.22 -7.41
N SER A 799 39.05 57.55 -8.70
CA SER A 799 39.30 58.88 -9.24
C SER A 799 38.03 59.71 -9.46
N SER A 800 36.84 59.10 -9.44
CA SER A 800 35.56 59.79 -9.65
C SER A 800 34.38 59.06 -8.99
N SER A 801 33.54 59.81 -8.26
CA SER A 801 32.30 59.29 -7.66
C SER A 801 31.20 58.96 -8.67
N ASP A 802 31.34 59.45 -9.90
CA ASP A 802 30.35 59.28 -10.97
C ASP A 802 30.73 58.17 -11.96
N MET A 803 31.75 57.36 -11.62
CA MET A 803 32.27 56.31 -12.48
C MET A 803 32.27 54.94 -11.81
N THR A 804 32.05 53.92 -12.62
CA THR A 804 32.01 52.51 -12.22
C THR A 804 32.97 51.69 -13.07
N ASN A 805 33.85 50.95 -12.41
CA ASN A 805 34.70 49.94 -13.04
C ASN A 805 33.96 48.62 -13.14
N VAL A 806 34.01 47.98 -14.31
CA VAL A 806 33.45 46.65 -14.57
C VAL A 806 34.54 45.75 -15.11
N CYS A 807 34.79 44.65 -14.41
CA CYS A 807 35.81 43.68 -14.78
C CYS A 807 35.19 42.40 -15.31
N PHE A 808 35.74 41.92 -16.43
CA PHE A 808 35.33 40.65 -17.04
C PHE A 808 36.47 40.02 -17.86
N LEU A 809 36.28 38.75 -18.20
CA LEU A 809 37.15 37.98 -19.08
C LEU A 809 36.47 37.77 -20.43
N VAL A 810 37.27 37.71 -21.49
CA VAL A 810 36.82 37.32 -22.82
C VAL A 810 37.55 36.04 -23.20
N VAL A 811 36.76 35.02 -23.49
CA VAL A 811 37.26 33.70 -23.85
C VAL A 811 36.79 33.37 -25.25
N LYS A 812 37.69 32.89 -26.10
CA LYS A 812 37.33 32.38 -27.42
C LYS A 812 36.94 30.91 -27.30
N VAL A 813 35.68 30.60 -27.60
CA VAL A 813 35.08 29.27 -27.34
C VAL A 813 34.82 28.44 -28.60
N ASP A 814 35.01 29.02 -29.78
CA ASP A 814 34.85 28.36 -31.08
C ASP A 814 36.18 27.89 -31.70
N SER A 815 37.29 28.03 -30.99
CA SER A 815 38.63 27.55 -31.39
C SER A 815 39.14 26.46 -30.45
N GLU A 816 39.95 25.54 -30.98
CA GLU A 816 40.67 24.56 -30.17
C GLU A 816 42.19 24.82 -30.21
N PRO A 817 42.87 24.97 -29.04
CA PRO A 817 42.28 24.95 -27.70
C PRO A 817 41.46 26.22 -27.41
N LYS A 818 40.36 26.07 -26.64
CA LYS A 818 39.62 27.21 -26.08
C LYS A 818 40.56 27.98 -25.16
N ALA A 819 40.69 29.29 -25.37
CA ALA A 819 41.70 30.09 -24.70
C ALA A 819 41.14 31.43 -24.20
N ILE A 820 41.60 31.83 -23.02
CA ILE A 820 41.42 33.19 -22.50
C ILE A 820 42.27 34.11 -23.37
N LEU A 821 41.65 35.15 -23.91
CA LEU A 821 42.36 36.10 -24.76
C LEU A 821 43.30 36.98 -23.91
N SER A 822 44.46 37.31 -24.46
CA SER A 822 45.35 38.29 -23.80
C SER A 822 44.70 39.67 -23.82
N LEU A 823 45.04 40.54 -22.87
CA LEU A 823 44.51 41.91 -22.82
C LEU A 823 44.66 42.64 -24.16
N ARG A 824 45.81 42.45 -24.83
CA ARG A 824 46.10 43.01 -26.14
C ARG A 824 45.17 42.47 -27.23
N ASP A 825 44.91 41.16 -27.24
CA ASP A 825 44.00 40.56 -28.23
C ASP A 825 42.55 41.03 -28.00
N VAL A 826 42.15 41.23 -26.75
CA VAL A 826 40.83 41.79 -26.42
C VAL A 826 40.74 43.25 -26.86
N GLU A 827 41.77 44.05 -26.63
CA GLU A 827 41.86 45.44 -27.11
C GLU A 827 41.80 45.49 -28.65
N ASP A 828 42.56 44.64 -29.34
CA ASP A 828 42.54 44.53 -30.79
C ASP A 828 41.14 44.11 -31.31
N LEU A 829 40.44 43.21 -30.63
CA LEU A 829 39.07 42.82 -30.97
C LEU A 829 38.07 43.97 -30.78
N LEU A 830 38.24 44.77 -29.73
CA LEU A 830 37.40 45.93 -29.46
C LEU A 830 37.66 47.07 -30.47
N ASP A 831 38.89 47.18 -30.98
CA ASP A 831 39.30 48.20 -31.95
C ASP A 831 39.05 47.81 -33.42
N GLN A 832 39.00 46.53 -33.76
CA GLN A 832 38.73 46.02 -35.12
C GLN A 832 37.25 46.11 -35.57
N ASN A 833 36.43 46.97 -34.96
CA ASN A 833 35.02 47.19 -35.31
C ASN A 833 34.09 45.95 -35.28
N LYS A 834 34.44 44.88 -34.57
CA LYS A 834 33.49 43.74 -34.36
C LYS A 834 32.51 43.96 -33.20
N PHE A 835 32.82 44.89 -32.29
CA PHE A 835 32.00 45.24 -31.11
C PHE A 835 31.68 46.75 -31.03
N THR A 836 31.79 47.48 -32.13
CA THR A 836 31.73 48.96 -32.18
C THR A 836 30.44 49.58 -31.65
N ASP A 837 29.35 48.83 -31.57
CA ASP A 837 28.10 49.34 -31.02
C ASP A 837 28.15 49.49 -29.50
N VAL A 838 28.99 48.71 -28.80
CA VAL A 838 29.09 48.70 -27.32
C VAL A 838 29.60 50.04 -26.78
N TRP A 839 30.63 50.61 -27.42
CA TRP A 839 31.18 51.93 -27.07
C TRP A 839 30.21 53.08 -27.39
N ARG A 840 29.17 52.80 -28.18
CA ARG A 840 28.14 53.76 -28.61
C ARG A 840 26.77 53.50 -28.00
N LEU A 841 26.59 52.46 -27.18
CA LEU A 841 25.35 52.20 -26.46
C LEU A 841 25.11 53.36 -25.49
N PRO A 842 24.12 54.26 -25.74
CA PRO A 842 23.91 55.46 -24.93
C PRO A 842 23.58 55.12 -23.47
N VAL A 843 23.11 53.90 -23.25
CA VAL A 843 22.60 53.36 -21.99
C VAL A 843 23.71 53.09 -20.97
N TYR A 844 24.91 52.69 -21.42
CA TYR A 844 25.99 52.22 -20.53
C TYR A 844 27.16 53.21 -20.40
N LYS A 845 27.30 54.18 -21.32
CA LYS A 845 28.27 55.29 -21.23
C LYS A 845 29.72 54.83 -20.92
N ALA A 846 30.22 53.81 -21.61
CA ALA A 846 31.62 53.39 -21.48
C ALA A 846 32.56 54.50 -21.97
N VAL A 847 33.52 54.93 -21.14
CA VAL A 847 34.38 56.10 -21.40
C VAL A 847 35.86 55.76 -21.47
N ASP A 848 36.30 54.67 -20.86
CA ASP A 848 37.70 54.24 -20.87
C ASP A 848 37.85 52.74 -20.60
N ARG A 849 39.04 52.19 -20.78
CA ARG A 849 39.36 50.78 -20.60
C ARG A 849 40.80 50.57 -20.11
N GLY A 850 41.05 49.43 -19.48
CA GLY A 850 42.40 49.04 -19.05
C GLY A 850 42.43 47.70 -18.35
N GLN A 851 43.48 47.43 -17.57
CA GLN A 851 43.58 46.20 -16.79
C GLN A 851 42.73 46.29 -15.51
N CYS A 852 42.01 45.22 -15.15
CA CYS A 852 41.14 45.19 -13.97
C CYS A 852 41.91 45.38 -12.67
N PHE A 853 43.02 44.66 -12.54
CA PHE A 853 43.91 44.74 -11.40
C PHE A 853 45.21 45.37 -11.89
N PRO A 854 45.62 46.55 -11.38
CA PRO A 854 46.87 47.16 -11.81
C PRO A 854 48.02 46.20 -11.53
N SER A 855 48.90 45.98 -12.52
CA SER A 855 50.21 45.37 -12.27
C SER A 855 50.87 46.18 -11.17
N GLU A 856 51.24 45.56 -10.06
CA GLU A 856 51.92 46.22 -8.93
C GLU A 856 52.89 47.29 -9.45
N SER A 857 52.49 48.55 -9.30
CA SER A 857 53.34 49.69 -9.60
C SER A 857 54.38 49.74 -8.50
N SER A 858 55.44 48.94 -8.62
CA SER A 858 56.67 49.08 -7.83
C SER A 858 56.43 49.55 -6.39
N GLU A 859 55.54 48.88 -5.64
CA GLU A 859 55.61 49.02 -4.21
C GLU A 859 56.91 48.34 -3.84
N LYS A 860 57.79 49.12 -3.20
CA LYS A 860 59.13 48.72 -2.82
C LYS A 860 59.03 47.38 -2.11
N ASN A 861 59.33 46.31 -2.84
CA ASN A 861 59.91 45.11 -2.29
C ASN A 861 61.14 45.60 -1.53
N VAL A 862 61.00 45.79 -0.21
CA VAL A 862 62.14 45.68 0.69
C VAL A 862 62.69 44.30 0.38
N LYS A 863 63.80 44.28 -0.36
CA LYS A 863 64.45 43.03 -0.70
C LYS A 863 64.73 42.35 0.62
N TRP A 864 64.40 41.07 0.74
CA TRP A 864 64.80 40.25 1.89
C TRP A 864 66.29 40.37 2.22
N ARG A 865 67.12 40.77 1.23
CA ARG A 865 68.53 41.14 1.38
C ARG A 865 68.77 42.36 2.29
N ASP A 866 67.90 43.36 2.29
CA ASP A 866 68.02 44.56 3.12
C ASP A 866 67.55 44.29 4.56
N LEU A 867 66.55 43.41 4.75
CA LEU A 867 66.17 42.85 6.05
C LEU A 867 67.26 41.92 6.62
N TRP A 868 67.97 41.19 5.76
CA TRP A 868 69.15 40.40 6.12
C TRP A 868 70.32 41.29 6.56
N TRP A 869 70.56 42.42 5.90
CA TRP A 869 71.55 43.41 6.35
C TRP A 869 71.16 44.12 7.65
N VAL A 870 69.87 44.35 7.90
CA VAL A 870 69.38 44.85 9.20
C VAL A 870 69.59 43.80 10.29
N LEU A 871 69.30 42.52 10.04
CA LEU A 871 69.55 41.42 10.99
C LEU A 871 71.05 41.18 11.22
N VAL A 872 71.88 41.30 10.19
CA VAL A 872 73.36 41.24 10.30
C VAL A 872 73.89 42.45 11.06
N ALA A 873 73.37 43.66 10.81
CA ALA A 873 73.72 44.84 11.58
C ALA A 873 73.29 44.73 13.05
N LEU A 874 72.12 44.15 13.33
CA LEU A 874 71.65 43.89 14.69
C LEU A 874 72.51 42.82 15.38
N ALA A 875 72.92 41.77 14.67
CA ALA A 875 73.82 40.73 15.18
C ALA A 875 75.24 41.26 15.45
N ILE A 876 75.77 42.13 14.57
CA ILE A 876 77.04 42.82 14.78
C ILE A 876 76.93 43.78 15.97
N PHE A 877 75.81 44.51 16.11
CA PHE A 877 75.58 45.40 17.24
C PHE A 877 75.51 44.62 18.57
N ILE A 878 74.78 43.50 18.60
CA ILE A 878 74.73 42.59 19.77
C ILE A 878 76.11 42.02 20.07
N PHE A 879 76.88 41.61 19.05
CA PHE A 879 78.24 41.11 19.22
C PHE A 879 79.18 42.19 19.78
N VAL A 880 79.11 43.42 19.29
CA VAL A 880 79.88 44.56 19.83
C VAL A 880 79.46 44.87 21.26
N CYS A 881 78.16 44.85 21.59
CA CYS A 881 77.68 45.00 22.96
C CYS A 881 78.18 43.87 23.88
N CYS A 882 78.22 42.62 23.40
CA CYS A 882 78.78 41.49 24.15
C CYS A 882 80.29 41.62 24.35
N VAL A 883 81.05 42.08 23.35
CA VAL A 883 82.49 42.33 23.47
C VAL A 883 82.75 43.49 24.45
N ILE A 884 81.98 44.57 24.38
CA ILE A 884 82.05 45.67 25.35
C ILE A 884 81.70 45.18 26.76
N LEU A 885 80.69 44.32 26.91
CA LEU A 885 80.34 43.71 28.19
C LEU A 885 81.46 42.81 28.71
N ILE A 886 82.09 41.99 27.86
CA ILE A 886 83.24 41.16 28.23
C ILE A 886 84.44 42.01 28.64
N ILE A 887 84.71 43.12 27.94
CA ILE A 887 85.76 44.07 28.31
C ILE A 887 85.44 44.76 29.64
N LEU A 888 84.18 45.18 29.86
CA LEU A 888 83.74 45.74 31.14
C LEU A 888 83.85 44.72 32.28
N VAL A 889 83.48 43.47 32.05
CA VAL A 889 83.63 42.38 33.00
C VAL A 889 85.11 42.08 33.25
N ALA A 890 85.98 42.14 32.24
CA ALA A 890 87.42 41.97 32.39
C ALA A 890 88.05 43.14 33.17
N ILE A 891 87.63 44.38 32.94
CA ILE A 891 88.08 45.57 33.69
C ILE A 891 87.58 45.51 35.14
N LEU A 892 86.32 45.10 35.35
CA LEU A 892 85.75 44.89 36.68
C LEU A 892 86.43 43.72 37.39
N TYR A 893 86.77 42.64 36.67
CA TYR A 893 87.51 41.50 37.19
C TYR A 893 88.95 41.87 37.53
N ASP A 894 89.62 42.70 36.73
CA ASP A 894 90.97 43.17 37.02
C ASP A 894 90.98 44.18 38.19
N ARG A 895 89.96 45.05 38.28
CA ARG A 895 89.72 45.88 39.48
C ARG A 895 89.39 45.05 40.71
N TYR A 896 88.57 44.00 40.58
CA TYR A 896 88.23 43.08 41.67
C TYR A 896 89.45 42.26 42.10
N LYS A 897 90.27 41.80 41.15
CA LYS A 897 91.53 41.11 41.39
C LYS A 897 92.51 42.03 42.11
N SER A 898 92.66 43.28 41.65
CA SER A 898 93.49 44.31 42.27
C SER A 898 93.01 44.66 43.70
N TYR A 899 91.69 44.74 43.92
CA TYR A 899 91.05 44.91 45.23
C TYR A 899 91.25 43.69 46.17
N MET A 900 91.24 42.47 45.63
CA MET A 900 91.50 41.24 46.40
C MET A 900 92.99 41.05 46.74
N THR A 901 93.91 41.51 45.88
CA THR A 901 95.36 41.51 46.17
C THR A 901 95.78 42.55 47.22
N THR A 902 94.99 43.62 47.43
CA THR A 902 95.24 44.61 48.50
C THR A 902 94.65 44.22 49.87
N ARG A 903 94.01 43.05 49.99
CA ARG A 903 93.46 42.52 51.26
C ARG A 903 94.17 41.26 51.77
N LYS A 904 95.31 40.89 51.17
CA LYS A 904 96.20 39.80 51.62
C LYS A 904 97.62 40.29 51.98
N THR A 905 97.71 41.53 52.44
CA THR A 905 98.78 42.08 53.27
C THR A 905 98.15 42.90 54.38
#